data_AF-A0A542D876-F1
#
_entry.id   AF-A0A542D876-F1
#
_cell.length_a   1.000
_cell.length_b   1.000
_cell.length_c   1.000
_cell.angle_alpha   90.00
_cell.angle_beta   90.00
_cell.angle_gamma   90.00
#
_symmetry.space_group_name_H-M   'P 1'
#
loop_
_entity.id
_entity.type
_entity.pdbx_description
1 polymer ?
#
loop_
_entity_poly.entity_id
_entity_poly.type
_entity_poly.pdbx_seq_one_letter_code
_entity_poly.pdbx_strand_id
1 'polypeptide(L)'
;MAKINEQSVWEPEIYRLTTEAAVLGFNADDNSDGPSNVQGQQLANRTLFLRDELTAYNGLIKSGELPFTSVAQAQAAINSGKIINGGIFSVRSEDLEVWAAEYINSNGIATPTGKVLSSDEVVRRSNLLFDSFNEYSSKNITFGNWDWYSGATPTFSLSDKDLPLTTPVIKASGITSFDKFYDLTQLPISAGDTMTFSIIAWFQNTGGKFHVFFLDSTRSQLSVTSSDPLTSGIVAPNLVCLVPSGAVSVRIRVQNTIDGSFKIGAYAAALGRFQAEFSRSIPSKSQQDALGTPTNIVYDPFNEMLSVRPKQGLPAGVVDAMSYAGILIKNSSNSPWGKNGIQAAVGANADRILALSSLGVMPGDIITVRVAAFFSAVNGAIQIFCRNQDGVLSSTTLTAKSSGFADKNSTLTIPDLTTYITVRVSGAMMKELLAIAIAVGKSVPEYIYGSLPAEYSGYQRQQPNLWPDPWFRRYETGETQIDGYGPAVVAGVANPAYVADYIASPFARKKSLIIPVGGGQTDINISASRLGLKAGDSLTITLGVVAAQAINLAAYFRTSTGTVISSSASQQYQFPSMQYQQLVKAIDVTQEIADTADYLQVRVMNGQTVGAAGVYIVARGIFVGNSSPVLCDDTYNDDSVRIIANSPTINANTLRETHKRLMHRKLNQSATLVTAHIGDSWTHLWNRWSGIFAGKMQADFGSAGIGYIGFGYPSDSAFGQYNGNVLGQITLTKTGAWTPNYASTESADICSVSSSDTAATFRVNGVPASASSVRLFAKPKGIVQYSTNGGADWTQIDLSAFSNVAIATLTVPTTAFNIWFQPVTSVEIYGLDVQTTTDGVRCHKLGATGSSAQQWAAQVTKAAWQTSLTALAPNLVTILHGTNDQTSSRNPSAFAADIQTIITAVRAACPLSDVLVMMPAENQRNNAVPMAAYASVVRDVCAKNKVAFHNLQANYGDAPPDYASTSQRAWFNVDGIHPDPATGGGLPIVAAMMKLVE
;
A
#
# COMPACT_ATOMS: atom_id res chain seq x y z
N MET A 1 -28.32 63.67 11.69
CA MET A 1 -27.13 62.86 11.42
C MET A 1 -27.25 62.33 10.00
N ALA A 2 -26.27 62.62 9.14
CA ALA A 2 -26.17 61.97 7.83
C ALA A 2 -25.65 60.54 8.00
N LYS A 3 -26.05 59.63 7.12
CA LYS A 3 -25.56 58.23 7.12
C LYS A 3 -24.30 58.15 6.26
N ILE A 4 -23.37 57.29 6.67
CA ILE A 4 -22.24 56.86 5.84
C ILE A 4 -22.80 56.10 4.62
N ASN A 5 -22.30 56.38 3.43
CA ASN A 5 -22.80 55.83 2.17
C ASN A 5 -22.01 54.57 1.78
N GLU A 6 -22.36 53.43 2.36
CA GLU A 6 -21.67 52.15 2.13
C GLU A 6 -21.79 51.61 0.69
N GLN A 7 -20.71 51.04 0.18
CA GLN A 7 -20.60 50.37 -1.12
C GLN A 7 -19.96 48.98 -0.93
N SER A 8 -20.44 47.96 -1.64
CA SER A 8 -19.90 46.60 -1.57
C SER A 8 -18.55 46.52 -2.32
N VAL A 9 -17.50 47.09 -1.73
CA VAL A 9 -16.15 47.11 -2.29
C VAL A 9 -15.12 46.82 -1.20
N TRP A 10 -14.06 46.09 -1.56
CA TRP A 10 -12.94 45.87 -0.65
C TRP A 10 -11.97 47.04 -0.70
N GLU A 11 -11.94 47.84 0.36
CA GLU A 11 -10.93 48.89 0.55
C GLU A 11 -9.58 48.24 0.89
N PRO A 12 -8.47 48.48 0.19
CA PRO A 12 -7.18 47.81 0.45
C PRO A 12 -6.53 48.28 1.77
N GLU A 13 -6.74 49.53 2.16
CA GLU A 13 -6.14 50.16 3.34
C GLU A 13 -7.22 50.81 4.22
N ILE A 14 -6.92 51.00 5.51
CA ILE A 14 -7.76 51.78 6.43
C ILE A 14 -6.92 52.95 6.91
N TYR A 15 -7.34 54.16 6.57
CA TYR A 15 -6.63 55.36 7.00
C TYR A 15 -6.85 55.60 8.49
N ARG A 16 -5.81 56.11 9.16
CA ARG A 16 -5.87 56.54 10.56
C ARG A 16 -5.78 58.06 10.61
N LEU A 17 -6.52 58.67 11.53
CA LEU A 17 -6.37 60.08 11.82
C LEU A 17 -4.99 60.34 12.46
N THR A 18 -4.31 61.38 11.98
CA THR A 18 -3.07 61.88 12.57
C THR A 18 -3.35 63.20 13.27
N THR A 19 -2.41 63.67 14.09
CA THR A 19 -2.49 64.99 14.75
C THR A 19 -2.47 66.16 13.76
N GLU A 20 -2.13 65.90 12.49
CA GLU A 20 -2.07 66.87 11.40
C GLU A 20 -3.38 66.92 10.59
N ALA A 21 -4.28 65.95 10.76
CA ALA A 21 -5.56 65.90 10.06
C ALA A 21 -6.60 66.80 10.77
N ALA A 22 -7.23 67.71 10.02
CA ALA A 22 -8.30 68.54 10.55
C ALA A 22 -9.50 67.69 10.99
N VAL A 23 -10.05 67.96 12.18
CA VAL A 23 -11.26 67.30 12.70
C VAL A 23 -12.49 67.90 11.99
N LEU A 24 -12.70 67.47 10.75
CA LEU A 24 -13.83 67.89 9.92
C LEU A 24 -14.75 66.68 9.68
N GLY A 25 -16.04 66.86 9.98
CA GLY A 25 -17.10 65.89 9.72
C GLY A 25 -17.73 66.10 8.34
N PHE A 26 -18.96 65.61 8.17
CA PHE A 26 -19.74 65.74 6.93
C PHE A 26 -20.04 67.20 6.60
N ASN A 27 -19.75 67.61 5.36
CA ASN A 27 -20.12 68.90 4.81
C ASN A 27 -21.40 68.77 3.98
N ALA A 28 -22.47 69.44 4.43
CA ALA A 28 -23.78 69.39 3.77
C ALA A 28 -23.85 70.26 2.50
N ASP A 29 -22.96 71.25 2.34
CA ASP A 29 -23.01 72.19 1.23
C ASP A 29 -22.45 71.59 -0.07
N ASP A 30 -21.52 70.63 0.04
CA ASP A 30 -20.90 69.93 -1.10
C ASP A 30 -21.08 68.40 -1.04
N ASN A 31 -21.81 67.89 -0.04
CA ASN A 31 -22.06 66.47 0.19
C ASN A 31 -20.77 65.63 0.28
N SER A 32 -19.70 66.22 0.82
CA SER A 32 -18.42 65.55 1.03
C SER A 32 -18.20 65.14 2.49
N ASP A 33 -17.54 64.00 2.68
CA ASP A 33 -17.12 63.55 4.00
C ASP A 33 -15.74 64.13 4.34
N GLY A 34 -15.66 64.82 5.48
CA GLY A 34 -14.37 65.26 6.03
C GLY A 34 -13.50 64.08 6.52
N PRO A 35 -12.21 64.33 6.82
CA PRO A 35 -11.24 63.28 7.14
C PRO A 35 -11.66 62.37 8.29
N SER A 36 -12.50 62.86 9.21
CA SER A 36 -13.01 62.09 10.35
C SER A 36 -13.98 60.96 9.96
N ASN A 37 -14.64 61.04 8.80
CA ASN A 37 -15.63 60.05 8.35
C ASN A 37 -15.05 58.99 7.40
N VAL A 38 -13.86 59.23 6.81
CA VAL A 38 -13.23 58.32 5.82
C VAL A 38 -12.97 56.92 6.39
N GLN A 39 -12.45 56.84 7.62
CA GLN A 39 -12.20 55.54 8.27
C GLN A 39 -13.51 54.75 8.49
N GLY A 40 -14.58 55.43 8.89
CA GLY A 40 -15.90 54.83 9.06
C GLY A 40 -16.48 54.32 7.74
N GLN A 41 -16.32 55.08 6.66
CA GLN A 41 -16.74 54.69 5.31
C GLN A 41 -15.97 53.46 4.80
N GLN A 42 -14.65 53.40 5.04
CA GLN A 42 -13.83 52.26 4.61
C GLN A 42 -14.21 50.96 5.33
N LEU A 43 -14.49 51.05 6.63
CA LEU A 43 -14.97 49.92 7.42
C LEU A 43 -16.37 49.49 6.99
N ALA A 44 -17.27 50.43 6.71
CA ALA A 44 -18.61 50.13 6.23
C ALA A 44 -18.57 49.41 4.87
N ASN A 45 -17.75 49.88 3.93
CA ASN A 45 -17.56 49.25 2.61
C ASN A 45 -17.07 47.80 2.71
N ARG A 46 -16.02 47.56 3.50
CA ARG A 46 -15.50 46.20 3.74
C ARG A 46 -16.53 45.30 4.39
N THR A 47 -17.30 45.82 5.35
CA THR A 47 -18.33 45.05 6.07
C THR A 47 -19.45 44.64 5.11
N LEU A 48 -19.89 45.56 4.25
CA LEU A 48 -20.90 45.30 3.23
C LEU A 48 -20.40 44.26 2.20
N PHE A 49 -19.16 44.41 1.72
CA PHE A 49 -18.50 43.44 0.84
C PHE A 49 -18.44 42.04 1.47
N LEU A 50 -18.00 41.93 2.71
CA LEU A 50 -17.92 40.65 3.42
C LEU A 50 -19.31 40.01 3.63
N ARG A 51 -20.34 40.82 3.88
CA ARG A 51 -21.73 40.33 3.98
C ARG A 51 -22.22 39.78 2.65
N ASP A 52 -21.92 40.47 1.54
CA ASP A 52 -22.36 40.07 0.21
C ASP A 52 -21.59 38.82 -0.27
N GLU A 53 -20.29 38.72 0.01
CA GLU A 53 -19.47 37.50 -0.18
C GLU A 53 -20.00 36.33 0.65
N LEU A 54 -20.34 36.55 1.93
CA LEU A 54 -20.94 35.53 2.80
C LEU A 54 -22.31 35.08 2.27
N THR A 55 -23.09 35.99 1.69
CA THR A 55 -24.38 35.68 1.08
C THR A 55 -24.22 34.86 -0.20
N ALA A 56 -23.22 35.19 -1.03
CA ALA A 56 -22.85 34.41 -2.22
C ALA A 56 -22.33 33.02 -1.84
N TYR A 57 -21.48 32.94 -0.82
CA TYR A 57 -20.98 31.69 -0.25
C TYR A 57 -22.11 30.81 0.30
N ASN A 58 -23.07 31.38 1.04
CA ASN A 58 -24.27 30.68 1.49
C ASN A 58 -25.18 30.22 0.32
N GLY A 59 -25.10 30.87 -0.84
CA GLY A 59 -25.74 30.43 -2.08
C GLY A 59 -25.06 29.21 -2.71
N LEU A 60 -23.72 29.17 -2.66
CA LEU A 60 -22.88 28.07 -3.15
C LEU A 60 -22.92 26.83 -2.23
N ILE A 61 -23.09 27.00 -0.93
CA ILE A 61 -23.22 25.88 0.04
C ILE A 61 -24.39 24.94 -0.29
N LYS A 62 -25.44 25.42 -0.98
CA LYS A 62 -26.62 24.62 -1.37
C LYS A 62 -26.39 23.70 -2.58
N SER A 63 -25.22 23.77 -3.25
CA SER A 63 -24.92 22.91 -4.41
C SER A 63 -24.03 21.70 -4.10
N GLY A 64 -23.71 21.42 -2.83
CA GLY A 64 -22.91 20.23 -2.50
C GLY A 64 -22.81 19.85 -1.03
N GLU A 65 -22.83 20.80 -0.09
CA GLU A 65 -22.70 20.50 1.36
C GLU A 65 -24.06 20.49 2.10
N LEU A 66 -25.07 21.23 1.60
CA LEU A 66 -26.44 21.19 2.11
C LEU A 66 -27.45 20.80 1.02
N PRO A 67 -28.27 19.76 1.21
CA PRO A 67 -29.23 19.31 0.20
C PRO A 67 -30.40 20.30 0.02
N PHE A 68 -30.89 20.44 -1.22
CA PHE A 68 -32.14 21.15 -1.53
C PHE A 68 -33.30 20.53 -0.78
N THR A 69 -34.28 21.32 -0.32
CA THR A 69 -35.38 20.78 0.49
C THR A 69 -36.38 19.96 -0.31
N SER A 70 -36.41 20.09 -1.64
CA SER A 70 -37.23 19.27 -2.53
C SER A 70 -36.70 19.29 -3.96
N VAL A 71 -37.12 18.30 -4.76
CA VAL A 71 -36.76 18.22 -6.20
C VAL A 71 -37.27 19.46 -6.94
N ALA A 72 -38.42 20.01 -6.55
CA ALA A 72 -38.97 21.23 -7.14
C ALA A 72 -38.08 22.47 -6.88
N GLN A 73 -37.47 22.59 -5.70
CA GLN A 73 -36.52 23.67 -5.44
C GLN A 73 -35.21 23.49 -6.21
N ALA A 74 -34.74 22.24 -6.31
CA ALA A 74 -33.59 21.94 -7.14
C ALA A 74 -33.88 22.21 -8.62
N GLN A 75 -35.09 21.91 -9.10
CA GLN A 75 -35.53 22.22 -10.45
C GLN A 75 -35.68 23.73 -10.68
N ALA A 76 -36.16 24.51 -9.70
CA ALA A 76 -36.15 25.97 -9.78
C ALA A 76 -34.73 26.55 -9.81
N ALA A 77 -33.79 25.91 -9.12
CA ALA A 77 -32.37 26.25 -9.18
C ALA A 77 -31.76 25.90 -10.57
N ILE A 78 -32.13 24.77 -11.17
CA ILE A 78 -31.80 24.45 -12.58
C ILE A 78 -32.38 25.51 -13.54
N ASN A 79 -33.67 25.81 -13.42
CA ASN A 79 -34.37 26.74 -14.31
C ASN A 79 -33.86 28.18 -14.19
N SER A 80 -33.35 28.57 -13.02
CA SER A 80 -32.69 29.87 -12.79
C SER A 80 -31.21 29.87 -13.16
N GLY A 81 -30.69 28.79 -13.73
CA GLY A 81 -29.30 28.65 -14.18
C GLY A 81 -28.29 28.43 -13.05
N LYS A 82 -28.74 28.23 -11.80
CA LYS A 82 -27.87 27.99 -10.65
C LYS A 82 -27.26 26.59 -10.62
N ILE A 83 -27.93 25.62 -11.25
CA ILE A 83 -27.40 24.26 -11.41
C ILE A 83 -27.23 24.02 -12.92
N ILE A 84 -25.99 24.01 -13.38
CA ILE A 84 -25.65 23.81 -14.79
C ILE A 84 -25.95 22.38 -15.26
N ASN A 85 -26.12 22.18 -16.57
CA ASN A 85 -26.29 20.84 -17.15
C ASN A 85 -25.09 19.95 -16.80
N GLY A 86 -25.35 18.71 -16.38
CA GLY A 86 -24.35 17.79 -15.83
C GLY A 86 -23.98 18.03 -14.36
N GLY A 87 -24.47 19.11 -13.73
CA GLY A 87 -24.21 19.43 -12.33
C GLY A 87 -24.87 18.42 -11.38
N ILE A 88 -24.08 17.85 -10.46
CA ILE A 88 -24.55 16.93 -9.42
C ILE A 88 -24.92 17.75 -8.17
N PHE A 89 -26.03 17.40 -7.53
CA PHE A 89 -26.53 18.05 -6.33
C PHE A 89 -27.34 17.06 -5.48
N SER A 90 -27.50 17.37 -4.20
CA SER A 90 -28.25 16.54 -3.27
C SER A 90 -29.63 17.14 -2.99
N VAL A 91 -30.66 16.31 -2.93
CA VAL A 91 -32.02 16.71 -2.56
C VAL A 91 -32.41 15.93 -1.30
N ARG A 92 -33.01 16.61 -0.31
CA ARG A 92 -33.63 16.00 0.86
C ARG A 92 -34.63 14.96 0.38
N SER A 93 -34.45 13.72 0.82
CA SER A 93 -35.41 12.67 0.47
C SER A 93 -36.65 12.82 1.35
N GLU A 94 -37.80 12.48 0.77
CA GLU A 94 -39.01 12.20 1.54
C GLU A 94 -38.99 10.77 2.10
N ASP A 95 -38.09 9.92 1.59
CA ASP A 95 -37.79 8.62 2.18
C ASP A 95 -37.07 8.79 3.52
N LEU A 96 -37.70 8.30 4.58
CA LEU A 96 -37.19 8.37 5.95
C LEU A 96 -35.85 7.65 6.12
N GLU A 97 -35.51 6.71 5.23
CA GLU A 97 -34.25 5.97 5.24
C GLU A 97 -33.10 6.70 4.51
N VAL A 98 -33.40 7.80 3.84
CA VAL A 98 -32.44 8.55 3.02
C VAL A 98 -32.38 10.00 3.48
N TRP A 99 -31.26 10.40 4.07
CA TRP A 99 -31.01 11.79 4.46
C TRP A 99 -31.04 12.74 3.25
N ALA A 100 -30.46 12.29 2.15
CA ALA A 100 -30.41 13.00 0.89
C ALA A 100 -30.13 12.04 -0.27
N ALA A 101 -30.82 12.23 -1.39
CA ALA A 101 -30.59 11.53 -2.63
C ALA A 101 -29.78 12.40 -3.60
N GLU A 102 -28.85 11.80 -4.33
CA GLU A 102 -28.03 12.48 -5.33
C GLU A 102 -28.81 12.57 -6.65
N TYR A 103 -28.81 13.75 -7.23
CA TYR A 103 -29.41 14.08 -8.51
C TYR A 103 -28.36 14.74 -9.40
N ILE A 104 -28.56 14.61 -10.71
CA ILE A 104 -27.82 15.31 -11.73
C ILE A 104 -28.79 16.15 -12.55
N ASN A 105 -28.40 17.34 -12.95
CA ASN A 105 -29.13 18.07 -13.97
C ASN A 105 -28.87 17.40 -15.32
N SER A 106 -29.81 16.62 -15.84
CA SER A 106 -29.73 16.02 -17.16
C SER A 106 -30.56 16.82 -18.15
N ASN A 107 -29.89 17.63 -18.96
CA ASN A 107 -30.47 18.50 -20.00
C ASN A 107 -31.59 19.42 -19.49
N GLY A 108 -31.37 20.06 -18.35
CA GLY A 108 -32.32 20.99 -17.74
C GLY A 108 -33.34 20.32 -16.81
N ILE A 109 -33.21 19.02 -16.54
CA ILE A 109 -34.12 18.27 -15.68
C ILE A 109 -33.36 17.65 -14.51
N ALA A 110 -33.82 17.86 -13.28
CA ALA A 110 -33.33 17.18 -12.10
C ALA A 110 -33.59 15.67 -12.20
N THR A 111 -32.54 14.89 -12.42
CA THR A 111 -32.61 13.43 -12.64
C THR A 111 -31.88 12.70 -11.53
N PRO A 112 -32.50 11.74 -10.82
CA PRO A 112 -31.83 11.00 -9.75
C PRO A 112 -30.72 10.11 -10.30
N THR A 113 -29.57 10.04 -9.62
CA THR A 113 -28.44 9.17 -10.02
C THR A 113 -28.54 7.76 -9.44
N GLY A 114 -29.41 7.55 -8.45
CA GLY A 114 -29.54 6.32 -7.70
C GLY A 114 -28.59 6.20 -6.49
N LYS A 115 -27.68 7.16 -6.29
CA LYS A 115 -26.86 7.23 -5.07
C LYS A 115 -27.59 7.99 -3.98
N VAL A 116 -27.45 7.50 -2.74
CA VAL A 116 -28.14 8.06 -1.57
C VAL A 116 -27.18 8.18 -0.38
N LEU A 117 -27.39 9.21 0.44
CA LEU A 117 -26.86 9.32 1.79
C LEU A 117 -27.94 8.82 2.75
N SER A 118 -27.66 7.72 3.45
CA SER A 118 -28.60 7.13 4.40
C SER A 118 -28.88 8.09 5.57
N SER A 119 -30.11 8.10 6.06
CA SER A 119 -30.49 8.90 7.23
C SER A 119 -29.80 8.43 8.51
N ASP A 120 -29.71 9.31 9.49
CA ASP A 120 -29.35 8.95 10.88
C ASP A 120 -30.24 7.80 11.38
N GLU A 121 -31.45 7.68 10.84
CA GLU A 121 -32.38 6.57 11.09
C GLU A 121 -31.80 5.21 10.66
N VAL A 122 -31.16 5.10 9.49
CA VAL A 122 -30.55 3.85 8.99
C VAL A 122 -29.28 3.49 9.77
N VAL A 123 -28.48 4.49 10.14
CA VAL A 123 -27.30 4.28 11.00
C VAL A 123 -27.74 3.78 12.38
N ARG A 124 -28.85 4.30 12.93
CA ARG A 124 -29.41 3.88 14.22
C ARG A 124 -30.14 2.53 14.19
N ARG A 125 -30.64 2.09 13.02
CA ARG A 125 -31.27 0.76 12.80
C ARG A 125 -30.28 -0.40 12.75
N SER A 126 -29.02 -0.11 12.46
CA SER A 126 -27.95 -1.11 12.36
C SER A 126 -27.75 -1.88 13.68
N ASN A 127 -27.46 -3.17 13.58
CA ASN A 127 -27.32 -4.02 14.75
C ASN A 127 -26.07 -3.68 15.57
N LEU A 128 -26.29 -3.33 16.84
CA LEU A 128 -25.23 -3.03 17.80
C LEU A 128 -24.65 -4.29 18.46
N LEU A 129 -25.33 -5.44 18.37
CA LEU A 129 -24.91 -6.66 19.07
C LEU A 129 -23.91 -7.47 18.25
N PHE A 130 -22.69 -7.62 18.76
CA PHE A 130 -21.72 -8.56 18.22
C PHE A 130 -22.19 -10.03 18.40
N ASP A 131 -21.77 -10.91 17.48
CA ASP A 131 -22.22 -12.32 17.43
C ASP A 131 -23.76 -12.47 17.35
N SER A 132 -24.37 -11.64 16.51
CA SER A 132 -25.83 -11.54 16.34
C SER A 132 -26.48 -12.86 15.92
N PHE A 133 -25.75 -13.70 15.18
CA PHE A 133 -26.22 -14.97 14.59
C PHE A 133 -25.56 -16.21 15.21
N ASN A 134 -24.93 -16.07 16.39
CA ASN A 134 -24.23 -17.15 17.09
C ASN A 134 -23.06 -17.82 16.33
N GLU A 135 -22.55 -17.17 15.28
CA GLU A 135 -21.48 -17.69 14.42
C GLU A 135 -20.14 -17.83 15.16
N TYR A 136 -19.90 -16.97 16.16
CA TYR A 136 -18.72 -17.01 17.03
C TYR A 136 -19.00 -17.83 18.28
N SER A 137 -20.13 -17.61 18.97
CA SER A 137 -20.43 -18.34 20.20
C SER A 137 -20.65 -19.84 20.00
N SER A 138 -21.09 -20.27 18.82
CA SER A 138 -21.18 -21.70 18.48
C SER A 138 -19.83 -22.40 18.35
N LYS A 139 -18.76 -21.64 18.08
CA LYS A 139 -17.39 -22.13 17.94
C LYS A 139 -16.63 -22.01 19.26
N ASN A 140 -16.80 -20.88 19.95
CA ASN A 140 -16.22 -20.62 21.24
C ASN A 140 -17.15 -19.70 22.05
N ILE A 141 -17.74 -20.26 23.11
CA ILE A 141 -18.69 -19.55 23.99
C ILE A 141 -18.08 -18.35 24.75
N THR A 142 -16.75 -18.26 24.82
CA THR A 142 -16.01 -17.14 25.44
C THR A 142 -15.18 -16.33 24.45
N PHE A 143 -15.51 -16.39 23.15
CA PHE A 143 -14.80 -15.65 22.10
C PHE A 143 -14.73 -14.15 22.43
N GLY A 144 -13.53 -13.55 22.38
CA GLY A 144 -13.32 -12.13 22.66
C GLY A 144 -13.56 -11.71 24.12
N ASN A 145 -13.39 -12.61 25.10
CA ASN A 145 -13.67 -12.40 26.53
C ASN A 145 -15.14 -12.09 26.85
N TRP A 146 -16.07 -12.38 25.93
CA TRP A 146 -17.49 -12.26 26.20
C TRP A 146 -17.97 -13.42 27.06
N ASP A 147 -18.59 -13.13 28.20
CA ASP A 147 -19.34 -14.12 29.00
C ASP A 147 -20.81 -14.13 28.58
N TRP A 148 -21.06 -14.40 27.30
CA TRP A 148 -22.41 -14.30 26.72
C TRP A 148 -23.42 -15.19 27.43
N TYR A 149 -23.01 -16.31 28.03
CA TYR A 149 -23.94 -17.27 28.60
C TYR A 149 -23.76 -17.48 30.11
N SER A 150 -22.87 -16.74 30.77
CA SER A 150 -22.69 -16.78 32.24
C SER A 150 -22.53 -18.19 32.79
N GLY A 151 -21.72 -19.01 32.11
CA GLY A 151 -21.48 -20.42 32.45
C GLY A 151 -22.53 -21.43 31.96
N ALA A 152 -23.60 -20.99 31.28
CA ALA A 152 -24.49 -21.91 30.58
C ALA A 152 -23.85 -22.45 29.28
N THR A 153 -24.20 -23.69 28.90
CA THR A 153 -23.69 -24.35 27.69
C THR A 153 -24.80 -24.48 26.65
N PRO A 154 -24.89 -23.59 25.65
CA PRO A 154 -25.89 -23.70 24.58
C PRO A 154 -25.62 -24.92 23.70
N THR A 155 -26.69 -25.57 23.26
CA THR A 155 -26.60 -26.57 22.17
C THR A 155 -26.93 -25.89 20.85
N PHE A 156 -25.99 -25.90 19.90
CA PHE A 156 -26.15 -25.26 18.60
C PHE A 156 -26.43 -26.29 17.50
N SER A 157 -27.19 -25.87 16.49
CA SER A 157 -27.45 -26.62 15.27
C SER A 157 -27.09 -25.78 14.06
N LEU A 158 -26.28 -26.33 13.15
CA LEU A 158 -25.93 -25.67 11.88
C LEU A 158 -27.02 -25.84 10.79
N SER A 159 -27.98 -26.72 11.04
CA SER A 159 -29.21 -26.85 10.26
C SER A 159 -30.35 -27.16 11.22
N ASP A 160 -31.46 -26.42 11.13
CA ASP A 160 -32.66 -26.65 11.93
C ASP A 160 -33.89 -26.49 11.03
N LYS A 161 -34.79 -27.47 11.05
CA LYS A 161 -35.97 -27.49 10.17
C LYS A 161 -37.05 -26.52 10.64
N ASP A 162 -37.11 -26.25 11.94
CA ASP A 162 -38.14 -25.45 12.58
C ASP A 162 -37.76 -23.97 12.58
N LEU A 163 -36.45 -23.67 12.55
CA LEU A 163 -35.89 -22.35 12.28
C LEU A 163 -34.79 -22.44 11.21
N PRO A 164 -35.14 -22.42 9.91
CA PRO A 164 -34.21 -22.70 8.80
C PRO A 164 -33.30 -21.51 8.50
N LEU A 165 -32.35 -21.23 9.40
CA LEU A 165 -31.26 -20.29 9.18
C LEU A 165 -30.01 -21.04 8.71
N THR A 166 -29.20 -20.38 7.88
CA THR A 166 -27.87 -20.87 7.48
C THR A 166 -26.82 -20.64 8.57
N THR A 167 -27.22 -20.04 9.70
CA THR A 167 -26.38 -19.70 10.85
C THR A 167 -26.74 -20.57 12.07
N PRO A 168 -25.84 -20.73 13.04
CA PRO A 168 -26.08 -21.59 14.20
C PRO A 168 -27.33 -21.21 15.02
N VAL A 169 -28.21 -22.18 15.23
CA VAL A 169 -29.46 -22.04 16.00
C VAL A 169 -29.32 -22.71 17.37
N ILE A 170 -29.61 -21.98 18.45
CA ILE A 170 -29.66 -22.52 19.81
C ILE A 170 -30.90 -23.40 19.97
N LYS A 171 -30.74 -24.59 20.54
CA LYS A 171 -31.80 -25.55 20.85
C LYS A 171 -32.04 -25.63 22.36
N ALA A 172 -33.27 -25.36 22.78
CA ALA A 172 -33.72 -25.60 24.15
C ALA A 172 -35.12 -26.26 24.15
N SER A 173 -35.48 -26.87 25.26
CA SER A 173 -36.77 -27.57 25.43
C SER A 173 -37.19 -27.57 26.90
N GLY A 174 -38.48 -27.75 27.15
CA GLY A 174 -39.06 -27.71 28.48
C GLY A 174 -39.58 -26.33 28.86
N ILE A 175 -40.13 -26.25 30.07
CA ILE A 175 -40.48 -24.98 30.73
C ILE A 175 -39.20 -24.37 31.30
N THR A 176 -38.46 -23.63 30.47
CA THR A 176 -37.14 -23.09 30.83
C THR A 176 -36.86 -21.75 30.14
N SER A 177 -35.77 -21.09 30.51
CA SER A 177 -35.30 -19.85 29.89
C SER A 177 -33.85 -19.96 29.45
N PHE A 178 -33.49 -19.22 28.41
CA PHE A 178 -32.14 -19.12 27.89
C PHE A 178 -31.69 -17.67 27.82
N ASP A 179 -30.52 -17.37 28.37
CA ASP A 179 -30.02 -16.00 28.56
C ASP A 179 -28.78 -15.74 27.71
N LYS A 180 -28.72 -14.56 27.07
CA LYS A 180 -27.51 -14.01 26.45
C LYS A 180 -27.16 -12.65 27.07
N PHE A 181 -25.92 -12.46 27.48
CA PHE A 181 -25.43 -11.27 28.20
C PHE A 181 -24.52 -10.41 27.32
N TYR A 182 -24.66 -9.10 27.42
CA TYR A 182 -23.76 -8.13 26.78
C TYR A 182 -23.27 -7.09 27.79
N ASP A 183 -21.98 -6.78 27.78
CA ASP A 183 -21.39 -5.68 28.54
C ASP A 183 -21.67 -4.35 27.83
N LEU A 184 -22.27 -3.40 28.54
CA LEU A 184 -22.65 -2.11 27.98
C LEU A 184 -21.46 -1.17 27.76
N THR A 185 -20.36 -1.36 28.50
CA THR A 185 -19.14 -0.56 28.29
C THR A 185 -18.53 -0.80 26.91
N GLN A 186 -18.95 -1.87 26.24
CA GLN A 186 -18.48 -2.30 24.93
C GLN A 186 -19.46 -1.92 23.79
N LEU A 187 -20.60 -1.33 24.13
CA LEU A 187 -21.60 -0.83 23.19
C LEU A 187 -21.57 0.70 23.15
N PRO A 188 -21.82 1.35 22.00
CA PRO A 188 -21.78 2.80 21.86
C PRO A 188 -23.06 3.45 22.41
N ILE A 189 -23.37 3.22 23.70
CA ILE A 189 -24.61 3.67 24.36
C ILE A 189 -24.29 4.31 25.72
N SER A 190 -25.16 5.21 26.17
CA SER A 190 -25.07 5.93 27.43
C SER A 190 -26.34 5.78 28.27
N ALA A 191 -26.23 6.02 29.58
CA ALA A 191 -27.40 6.08 30.45
C ALA A 191 -28.38 7.16 29.96
N GLY A 192 -29.67 6.82 29.88
CA GLY A 192 -30.72 7.68 29.33
C GLY A 192 -31.02 7.44 27.85
N ASP A 193 -30.21 6.65 27.13
CA ASP A 193 -30.52 6.27 25.76
C ASP A 193 -31.75 5.35 25.70
N THR A 194 -32.57 5.52 24.68
CA THR A 194 -33.62 4.56 24.32
C THR A 194 -33.03 3.55 23.34
N MET A 195 -33.36 2.27 23.49
CA MET A 195 -32.92 1.19 22.61
C MET A 195 -34.09 0.29 22.22
N THR A 196 -34.03 -0.34 21.06
CA THR A 196 -34.96 -1.39 20.66
C THR A 196 -34.20 -2.69 20.50
N PHE A 197 -34.65 -3.74 21.17
CA PHE A 197 -34.10 -5.09 21.05
C PHE A 197 -35.08 -6.01 20.32
N SER A 198 -34.54 -6.98 19.59
CA SER A 198 -35.30 -8.04 18.94
C SER A 198 -34.53 -9.35 18.94
N ILE A 199 -35.24 -10.45 18.72
CA ILE A 199 -34.71 -11.81 18.56
C ILE A 199 -35.36 -12.46 17.35
N ILE A 200 -34.70 -13.44 16.73
CA ILE A 200 -35.39 -14.42 15.89
C ILE A 200 -35.46 -15.71 16.70
N ALA A 201 -36.67 -16.13 17.06
CA ALA A 201 -36.91 -17.36 17.81
C ALA A 201 -38.02 -18.19 17.18
N TRP A 202 -38.07 -19.48 17.49
CA TRP A 202 -39.19 -20.36 17.14
C TRP A 202 -39.70 -21.07 18.40
N PHE A 203 -41.02 -21.16 18.57
CA PHE A 203 -41.65 -21.87 19.68
C PHE A 203 -42.59 -22.96 19.17
N GLN A 204 -42.54 -24.15 19.79
CA GLN A 204 -43.46 -25.24 19.46
C GLN A 204 -44.91 -24.92 19.86
N ASN A 205 -45.10 -24.31 21.03
CA ASN A 205 -46.40 -23.98 21.61
C ASN A 205 -46.47 -22.47 21.90
N THR A 206 -47.68 -21.89 21.86
CA THR A 206 -47.91 -20.50 22.29
C THR A 206 -47.63 -20.36 23.79
N GLY A 207 -46.94 -19.29 24.20
CA GLY A 207 -46.49 -19.10 25.58
C GLY A 207 -45.01 -18.75 25.73
N GLY A 208 -44.31 -18.49 24.62
CA GLY A 208 -42.96 -17.93 24.66
C GLY A 208 -42.94 -16.54 25.29
N LYS A 209 -41.80 -16.13 25.85
CA LYS A 209 -41.58 -14.76 26.36
C LYS A 209 -40.21 -14.26 25.94
N PHE A 210 -40.11 -12.97 25.70
CA PHE A 210 -38.86 -12.27 25.43
C PHE A 210 -38.69 -11.15 26.45
N HIS A 211 -37.58 -11.17 27.19
CA HIS A 211 -37.25 -10.18 28.20
C HIS A 211 -35.88 -9.55 27.96
N VAL A 212 -35.77 -8.26 28.26
CA VAL A 212 -34.49 -7.53 28.30
C VAL A 212 -34.33 -6.94 29.69
N PHE A 213 -33.25 -7.31 30.36
CA PHE A 213 -32.90 -6.84 31.70
C PHE A 213 -31.64 -5.99 31.63
N PHE A 214 -31.66 -4.82 32.25
CA PHE A 214 -30.44 -4.07 32.53
C PHE A 214 -29.96 -4.38 33.94
N LEU A 215 -28.66 -4.63 34.10
CA LEU A 215 -28.05 -5.10 35.33
C LEU A 215 -26.93 -4.16 35.79
N ASP A 216 -26.75 -4.03 37.10
CA ASP A 216 -25.62 -3.33 37.70
C ASP A 216 -24.34 -4.19 37.76
N SER A 217 -23.27 -3.65 38.33
CA SER A 217 -21.96 -4.32 38.47
C SER A 217 -21.98 -5.56 39.36
N THR A 218 -23.02 -5.75 40.17
CA THR A 218 -23.24 -6.96 40.99
C THR A 218 -24.12 -7.98 40.29
N ARG A 219 -24.53 -7.72 39.04
CA ARG A 219 -25.56 -8.46 38.27
C ARG A 219 -26.96 -8.39 38.87
N SER A 220 -27.23 -7.42 39.73
CA SER A 220 -28.58 -7.16 40.24
C SER A 220 -29.40 -6.46 39.17
N GLN A 221 -30.68 -6.81 39.07
CA GLN A 221 -31.60 -6.23 38.08
C GLN A 221 -31.92 -4.77 38.42
N LEU A 222 -31.66 -3.86 37.47
CA LEU A 222 -32.07 -2.45 37.53
C LEU A 222 -33.41 -2.23 36.84
N SER A 223 -33.62 -2.83 35.67
CA SER A 223 -34.88 -2.75 34.94
C SER A 223 -35.14 -4.01 34.13
N VAL A 224 -36.41 -4.25 33.78
CA VAL A 224 -36.84 -5.31 32.87
C VAL A 224 -37.95 -4.78 31.96
N THR A 225 -37.88 -5.13 30.69
CA THR A 225 -38.98 -4.94 29.73
C THR A 225 -39.27 -6.27 29.04
N SER A 226 -40.55 -6.58 28.79
CA SER A 226 -41.00 -7.92 28.37
C SER A 226 -42.00 -7.86 27.21
N SER A 227 -41.98 -8.87 26.34
CA SER A 227 -43.01 -9.16 25.34
C SER A 227 -43.48 -10.59 25.56
N ASP A 228 -44.74 -10.72 26.00
CA ASP A 228 -45.39 -11.99 26.29
C ASP A 228 -46.93 -11.89 26.25
N PRO A 229 -47.65 -12.97 25.88
CA PRO A 229 -47.13 -14.23 25.35
C PRO A 229 -46.80 -14.16 23.85
N LEU A 230 -45.71 -14.81 23.44
CA LEU A 230 -45.34 -15.03 22.05
C LEU A 230 -46.05 -16.28 21.50
N THR A 231 -46.41 -16.23 20.22
CA THR A 231 -47.12 -17.31 19.51
C THR A 231 -46.22 -18.49 19.18
N SER A 232 -46.81 -19.66 18.94
CA SER A 232 -46.11 -20.78 18.29
C SER A 232 -45.64 -20.40 16.87
N GLY A 233 -44.56 -21.01 16.39
CA GLY A 233 -43.92 -20.68 15.12
C GLY A 233 -42.74 -19.71 15.27
N ILE A 234 -42.25 -19.18 14.15
CA ILE A 234 -41.15 -18.20 14.12
C ILE A 234 -41.69 -16.84 14.57
N VAL A 235 -40.99 -16.18 15.50
CA VAL A 235 -41.34 -14.87 16.04
C VAL A 235 -40.12 -13.94 16.04
N ALA A 236 -40.39 -12.66 15.82
CA ALA A 236 -39.39 -11.59 15.90
C ALA A 236 -39.95 -10.34 16.61
N PRO A 237 -40.18 -10.39 17.93
CA PRO A 237 -40.76 -9.27 18.68
C PRO A 237 -39.79 -8.09 18.78
N ASN A 238 -40.30 -6.85 18.79
CA ASN A 238 -39.51 -5.65 19.04
C ASN A 238 -39.83 -5.10 20.43
N LEU A 239 -38.79 -4.73 21.18
CA LEU A 239 -38.92 -4.39 22.59
C LEU A 239 -38.09 -3.16 22.91
N VAL A 240 -38.79 -2.04 23.13
CA VAL A 240 -38.19 -0.73 23.39
C VAL A 240 -37.88 -0.58 24.87
N CYS A 241 -36.62 -0.33 25.20
CA CYS A 241 -36.10 -0.18 26.55
C CYS A 241 -35.43 1.18 26.74
N LEU A 242 -35.41 1.70 27.96
CA LEU A 242 -34.56 2.81 28.37
C LEU A 242 -33.35 2.27 29.12
N VAL A 243 -32.13 2.74 28.81
CA VAL A 243 -30.91 2.37 29.52
C VAL A 243 -30.88 3.09 30.88
N PRO A 244 -31.03 2.38 32.02
CA PRO A 244 -31.07 3.01 33.32
C PRO A 244 -29.67 3.44 33.78
N SER A 245 -29.60 4.48 34.62
CA SER A 245 -28.36 4.90 35.26
C SER A 245 -27.76 3.77 36.09
N GLY A 246 -26.44 3.57 36.00
CA GLY A 246 -25.72 2.51 36.72
C GLY A 246 -25.75 1.14 36.05
N ALA A 247 -26.40 0.98 34.88
CA ALA A 247 -26.33 -0.25 34.11
C ALA A 247 -24.93 -0.48 33.54
N VAL A 248 -24.40 -1.68 33.72
CA VAL A 248 -23.11 -2.09 33.15
C VAL A 248 -23.25 -3.29 32.22
N SER A 249 -24.34 -4.06 32.30
CA SER A 249 -24.61 -5.15 31.38
C SER A 249 -26.10 -5.26 31.06
N VAL A 250 -26.42 -5.87 29.92
CA VAL A 250 -27.78 -6.23 29.52
C VAL A 250 -27.88 -7.75 29.37
N ARG A 251 -28.96 -8.32 29.89
CA ARG A 251 -29.32 -9.73 29.74
C ARG A 251 -30.56 -9.84 28.87
N ILE A 252 -30.43 -10.52 27.75
CA ILE A 252 -31.51 -10.87 26.83
C ILE A 252 -31.96 -12.30 27.16
N ARG A 253 -33.20 -12.47 27.59
CA ARG A 253 -33.78 -13.77 27.96
C ARG A 253 -34.89 -14.16 27.01
N VAL A 254 -34.82 -15.39 26.51
CA VAL A 254 -35.91 -16.04 25.78
C VAL A 254 -36.43 -17.18 26.66
N GLN A 255 -37.70 -17.15 27.01
CA GLN A 255 -38.31 -18.09 27.95
C GLN A 255 -39.46 -18.85 27.29
N ASN A 256 -39.54 -20.13 27.58
CA ASN A 256 -40.68 -20.96 27.24
C ASN A 256 -41.48 -21.28 28.52
N THR A 257 -42.78 -20.99 28.54
CA THR A 257 -43.62 -21.19 29.73
C THR A 257 -44.55 -22.41 29.64
N ILE A 258 -44.64 -23.01 28.46
CA ILE A 258 -45.37 -24.25 28.23
C ILE A 258 -44.36 -25.31 27.79
N ASP A 259 -44.51 -26.53 28.29
CA ASP A 259 -43.62 -27.63 27.92
C ASP A 259 -43.58 -27.83 26.40
N GLY A 260 -42.40 -28.02 25.83
CA GLY A 260 -42.15 -27.99 24.38
C GLY A 260 -40.77 -27.46 24.00
N SER A 261 -40.43 -27.57 22.72
CA SER A 261 -39.15 -27.07 22.16
C SER A 261 -39.23 -25.59 21.80
N PHE A 262 -38.12 -24.87 21.98
CA PHE A 262 -37.92 -23.55 21.40
C PHE A 262 -36.49 -23.37 20.87
N LYS A 263 -36.34 -22.46 19.91
CA LYS A 263 -35.10 -22.20 19.16
C LYS A 263 -34.78 -20.71 19.16
N ILE A 264 -33.50 -20.35 19.15
CA ILE A 264 -33.06 -18.95 19.05
C ILE A 264 -31.99 -18.85 17.97
N GLY A 265 -32.27 -18.08 16.93
CA GLY A 265 -31.44 -17.97 15.73
C GLY A 265 -30.66 -16.67 15.63
N ALA A 266 -31.21 -15.56 16.15
CA ALA A 266 -30.54 -14.27 16.07
C ALA A 266 -30.95 -13.31 17.20
N TYR A 267 -30.10 -12.32 17.44
CA TYR A 267 -30.30 -11.22 18.38
C TYR A 267 -29.98 -9.89 17.68
N ALA A 268 -30.81 -8.87 17.88
CA ALA A 268 -30.59 -7.54 17.35
C ALA A 268 -30.85 -6.45 18.39
N ALA A 269 -30.08 -5.37 18.33
CA ALA A 269 -30.36 -4.14 19.07
C ALA A 269 -30.03 -2.90 18.24
N ALA A 270 -30.88 -1.89 18.32
CA ALA A 270 -30.76 -0.61 17.63
C ALA A 270 -30.92 0.55 18.61
N LEU A 271 -30.26 1.67 18.33
CA LEU A 271 -30.38 2.89 19.15
C LEU A 271 -31.66 3.63 18.77
N GLY A 272 -32.48 4.00 19.75
CA GLY A 272 -33.78 4.65 19.57
C GLY A 272 -34.94 3.66 19.45
N ARG A 273 -36.05 4.13 18.91
CA ARG A 273 -37.32 3.37 18.78
C ARG A 273 -37.49 2.74 17.40
N PHE A 274 -36.38 2.36 16.77
CA PHE A 274 -36.39 1.76 15.44
C PHE A 274 -36.38 0.24 15.53
N GLN A 275 -37.01 -0.43 14.58
CA GLN A 275 -36.90 -1.88 14.46
C GLN A 275 -35.43 -2.27 14.28
N ALA A 276 -34.93 -3.15 15.14
CA ALA A 276 -33.55 -3.58 15.08
C ALA A 276 -33.35 -4.52 13.89
N GLU A 277 -32.42 -4.20 12.99
CA GLU A 277 -32.11 -5.06 11.85
C GLU A 277 -31.28 -6.27 12.28
N PHE A 278 -31.58 -7.44 11.72
CA PHE A 278 -30.76 -8.63 11.91
C PHE A 278 -29.59 -8.61 10.91
N SER A 279 -28.59 -7.79 11.20
CA SER A 279 -27.33 -7.70 10.45
C SER A 279 -26.14 -8.14 11.31
N ARG A 280 -25.04 -8.53 10.66
CA ARG A 280 -23.78 -8.89 11.34
C ARG A 280 -23.11 -7.62 11.84
N SER A 281 -22.82 -7.56 13.13
CA SER A 281 -22.02 -6.50 13.73
C SER A 281 -20.56 -6.94 13.91
N ILE A 282 -19.62 -5.98 13.88
CA ILE A 282 -18.18 -6.20 14.11
C ILE A 282 -17.76 -5.60 15.48
N PRO A 283 -16.79 -6.20 16.20
CA PRO A 283 -16.38 -5.70 17.51
C PRO A 283 -15.64 -4.35 17.38
N SER A 284 -15.58 -3.58 18.48
CA SER A 284 -14.97 -2.25 18.50
C SER A 284 -13.47 -2.27 18.17
N LYS A 285 -12.90 -1.13 17.73
CA LYS A 285 -11.47 -1.06 17.38
C LYS A 285 -10.54 -1.36 18.56
N SER A 286 -10.86 -0.92 19.78
CA SER A 286 -10.09 -1.30 20.96
C SER A 286 -10.19 -2.80 21.30
N GLN A 287 -11.28 -3.47 20.89
CA GLN A 287 -11.38 -4.92 20.96
C GLN A 287 -10.63 -5.60 19.83
N GLN A 288 -10.61 -5.06 18.61
CA GLN A 288 -9.74 -5.55 17.53
C GLN A 288 -8.26 -5.45 17.93
N ASP A 289 -7.91 -4.40 18.69
CA ASP A 289 -6.57 -4.19 19.25
C ASP A 289 -6.30 -5.10 20.48
N ALA A 290 -7.30 -5.36 21.34
CA ALA A 290 -7.21 -6.33 22.45
C ALA A 290 -7.27 -7.81 22.00
N LEU A 291 -7.84 -8.05 20.81
CA LEU A 291 -7.83 -9.30 20.05
C LEU A 291 -6.52 -9.50 19.28
N GLY A 292 -5.52 -8.63 19.48
CA GLY A 292 -4.19 -8.85 18.95
C GLY A 292 -3.79 -10.30 19.20
N THR A 293 -3.51 -11.06 18.14
CA THR A 293 -2.98 -12.43 18.27
C THR A 293 -1.81 -12.34 19.23
N PRO A 294 -1.86 -12.95 20.43
CA PRO A 294 -0.75 -12.88 21.35
C PRO A 294 0.40 -13.55 20.63
N THR A 295 1.45 -12.78 20.33
CA THR A 295 2.62 -13.35 19.68
C THR A 295 3.19 -14.37 20.66
N ASN A 296 3.06 -15.65 20.32
CA ASN A 296 3.77 -16.69 21.04
C ASN A 296 5.25 -16.25 21.09
N ILE A 297 5.88 -16.27 22.26
CA ILE A 297 7.31 -15.95 22.38
C ILE A 297 8.17 -17.23 22.32
N VAL A 298 7.52 -18.39 22.19
CA VAL A 298 8.19 -19.68 21.95
C VAL A 298 8.33 -19.91 20.44
N TYR A 299 9.58 -19.91 19.98
CA TYR A 299 9.91 -20.12 18.56
C TYR A 299 9.54 -21.53 18.02
N ASP A 300 9.66 -22.58 18.83
CA ASP A 300 9.36 -23.97 18.44
C ASP A 300 8.19 -24.53 19.29
N PRO A 301 6.94 -24.20 18.95
CA PRO A 301 5.79 -24.62 19.75
C PRO A 301 5.45 -26.09 19.60
N PHE A 302 5.85 -26.75 18.51
CA PHE A 302 5.48 -28.13 18.17
C PHE A 302 6.64 -29.13 18.22
N ASN A 303 7.76 -28.74 18.85
CA ASN A 303 8.96 -29.60 19.00
C ASN A 303 9.57 -30.06 17.67
N GLU A 304 9.34 -29.33 16.59
CA GLU A 304 9.77 -29.72 15.24
C GLU A 304 11.26 -29.50 15.06
N MET A 305 11.76 -28.39 15.63
CA MET A 305 13.18 -28.04 15.57
C MET A 305 14.03 -28.88 16.51
N LEU A 306 13.46 -29.51 17.56
CA LEU A 306 14.22 -30.34 18.50
C LEU A 306 14.90 -31.55 17.86
N SER A 307 14.36 -32.06 16.75
CA SER A 307 14.96 -33.19 16.01
C SER A 307 16.27 -32.83 15.30
N VAL A 308 16.48 -31.54 15.02
CA VAL A 308 17.64 -30.99 14.30
C VAL A 308 18.52 -30.13 15.24
N ARG A 309 17.90 -29.49 16.24
CA ARG A 309 18.52 -28.63 17.24
C ARG A 309 18.03 -29.02 18.65
N PRO A 310 18.57 -30.10 19.25
CA PRO A 310 18.17 -30.58 20.58
C PRO A 310 18.36 -29.58 21.73
N LYS A 311 19.05 -28.45 21.47
CA LYS A 311 19.33 -27.37 22.42
C LYS A 311 18.43 -26.13 22.24
N GLN A 312 17.48 -26.17 21.30
CA GLN A 312 16.63 -25.02 20.96
C GLN A 312 15.91 -24.47 22.20
N GLY A 313 16.14 -23.19 22.52
CA GLY A 313 15.61 -22.53 23.72
C GLY A 313 16.57 -22.46 24.91
N LEU A 314 17.84 -22.82 24.76
CA LEU A 314 18.93 -22.59 25.72
C LEU A 314 19.92 -21.53 25.18
N PRO A 315 20.68 -20.82 26.05
CA PRO A 315 21.63 -19.80 25.62
C PRO A 315 22.81 -20.38 24.84
N ALA A 316 23.42 -19.56 23.97
CA ALA A 316 24.63 -19.96 23.24
C ALA A 316 25.79 -20.31 24.21
N GLY A 317 26.42 -21.47 24.02
CA GLY A 317 27.59 -21.90 24.80
C GLY A 317 27.32 -22.97 25.87
N VAL A 318 26.07 -23.42 26.08
CA VAL A 318 25.78 -24.57 26.94
C VAL A 318 26.16 -25.87 26.22
N VAL A 319 27.35 -26.38 26.54
CA VAL A 319 27.85 -27.68 26.11
C VAL A 319 27.24 -28.73 27.06
N ASP A 320 26.67 -29.83 26.53
CA ASP A 320 26.12 -30.98 27.30
C ASP A 320 24.69 -30.97 27.86
N ALA A 321 23.84 -29.97 27.59
CA ALA A 321 22.41 -30.02 28.00
C ALA A 321 21.43 -30.05 26.81
N MET A 322 20.43 -30.94 26.86
CA MET A 322 19.27 -30.93 25.95
C MET A 322 18.19 -29.98 26.50
N SER A 323 17.46 -29.29 25.61
CA SER A 323 16.32 -28.44 25.99
C SER A 323 15.04 -29.23 26.24
N TYR A 324 15.11 -30.57 26.31
CA TYR A 324 14.01 -31.46 26.61
C TYR A 324 14.48 -32.76 27.27
N ALA A 325 13.56 -33.48 27.91
CA ALA A 325 13.78 -34.84 28.41
C ALA A 325 12.63 -35.75 27.95
N GLY A 326 12.97 -36.89 27.35
CA GLY A 326 12.02 -37.84 26.72
C GLY A 326 12.50 -38.30 25.35
N ILE A 327 11.71 -39.13 24.68
CA ILE A 327 11.94 -39.62 23.31
C ILE A 327 11.13 -38.77 22.35
N LEU A 328 11.77 -38.16 21.35
CA LEU A 328 11.09 -37.35 20.35
C LEU A 328 10.43 -38.26 19.29
N ILE A 329 9.10 -38.23 19.21
CA ILE A 329 8.30 -38.96 18.22
C ILE A 329 7.93 -38.00 17.09
N LYS A 330 8.33 -38.34 15.86
CA LYS A 330 8.00 -37.53 14.68
C LYS A 330 6.56 -37.81 14.24
N ASN A 331 5.83 -36.75 13.86
CA ASN A 331 4.43 -36.86 13.37
C ASN A 331 3.57 -37.76 14.25
N SER A 332 3.61 -37.53 15.57
CA SER A 332 2.97 -38.41 16.54
C SER A 332 1.47 -38.55 16.26
N SER A 333 0.98 -39.79 16.23
CA SER A 333 -0.45 -40.09 16.11
C SER A 333 -1.26 -39.58 17.30
N ASN A 334 -0.60 -39.29 18.42
CA ASN A 334 -1.23 -38.71 19.61
C ASN A 334 -1.41 -37.19 19.51
N SER A 335 -0.76 -36.56 18.51
CA SER A 335 -0.90 -35.15 18.20
C SER A 335 -2.11 -34.93 17.30
N PRO A 336 -3.13 -34.16 17.70
CA PRO A 336 -4.26 -33.84 16.82
C PRO A 336 -3.84 -32.99 15.60
N TRP A 337 -2.61 -32.45 15.63
CA TRP A 337 -2.02 -31.68 14.53
C TRP A 337 -1.10 -32.52 13.63
N GLY A 338 -0.88 -33.80 13.97
CA GLY A 338 0.11 -34.66 13.29
C GLY A 338 1.54 -34.12 13.43
N LYS A 339 1.85 -33.45 14.55
CA LYS A 339 3.13 -32.82 14.84
C LYS A 339 3.98 -33.66 15.81
N ASN A 340 5.25 -33.29 15.96
CA ASN A 340 6.16 -34.00 16.85
C ASN A 340 5.71 -33.91 18.32
N GLY A 341 6.05 -34.93 19.10
CA GLY A 341 5.85 -34.90 20.54
C GLY A 341 7.01 -35.52 21.30
N ILE A 342 7.23 -35.04 22.52
CA ILE A 342 8.23 -35.58 23.43
C ILE A 342 7.54 -36.62 24.30
N GLN A 343 7.75 -37.90 24.00
CA GLN A 343 7.13 -39.02 24.67
C GLN A 343 7.99 -39.50 25.84
N ALA A 344 7.36 -39.84 26.96
CA ALA A 344 8.00 -40.46 28.10
C ALA A 344 7.29 -41.76 28.49
N ALA A 345 8.09 -42.79 28.76
CA ALA A 345 7.62 -44.08 29.27
C ALA A 345 7.04 -43.95 30.70
N VAL A 346 6.42 -45.03 31.17
CA VAL A 346 5.88 -45.14 32.53
C VAL A 346 6.99 -44.86 33.56
N GLY A 347 6.76 -43.92 34.48
CA GLY A 347 7.71 -43.55 35.53
C GLY A 347 8.74 -42.46 35.18
N ALA A 348 8.88 -42.06 33.90
CA ALA A 348 9.74 -40.95 33.47
C ALA A 348 8.92 -39.69 33.15
N ASN A 349 9.52 -38.49 33.11
CA ASN A 349 8.82 -37.24 32.73
C ASN A 349 9.12 -36.86 31.28
N ALA A 350 8.16 -36.17 30.64
CA ALA A 350 8.40 -35.49 29.37
C ALA A 350 8.55 -33.98 29.64
N ASP A 351 9.76 -33.47 29.49
CA ASP A 351 10.11 -32.09 29.88
C ASP A 351 10.54 -31.26 28.68
N ARG A 352 10.29 -29.95 28.78
CA ARG A 352 10.85 -28.91 27.92
C ARG A 352 11.41 -27.79 28.77
N ILE A 353 12.63 -27.36 28.47
CA ILE A 353 13.40 -26.36 29.20
C ILE A 353 13.59 -25.13 28.29
N LEU A 354 13.37 -23.96 28.86
CA LEU A 354 13.37 -22.65 28.19
C LEU A 354 14.18 -21.65 29.01
N ALA A 355 15.28 -21.14 28.49
CA ALA A 355 16.00 -20.06 29.14
C ALA A 355 15.19 -18.76 29.07
N LEU A 356 15.17 -18.02 30.18
CA LEU A 356 14.41 -16.78 30.30
C LEU A 356 14.96 -15.72 29.32
N SER A 357 16.28 -15.69 29.15
CA SER A 357 16.99 -14.84 28.18
C SER A 357 16.54 -15.10 26.73
N SER A 358 16.23 -16.35 26.40
CA SER A 358 15.78 -16.72 25.06
C SER A 358 14.30 -16.35 24.81
N LEU A 359 13.53 -16.13 25.86
CA LEU A 359 12.11 -15.73 25.76
C LEU A 359 11.92 -14.21 25.68
N GLY A 360 12.95 -13.41 26.02
CA GLY A 360 12.87 -11.95 26.02
C GLY A 360 11.97 -11.38 27.13
N VAL A 361 11.81 -12.13 28.22
CA VAL A 361 11.05 -11.75 29.43
C VAL A 361 11.98 -11.65 30.63
N MET A 362 11.59 -10.91 31.65
CA MET A 362 12.39 -10.65 32.85
C MET A 362 11.63 -11.07 34.12
N PRO A 363 12.34 -11.29 35.25
CA PRO A 363 11.68 -11.40 36.55
C PRO A 363 10.75 -10.21 36.82
N GLY A 364 9.58 -10.48 37.39
CA GLY A 364 8.49 -9.52 37.59
C GLY A 364 7.44 -9.49 36.47
N ASP A 365 7.75 -9.99 35.26
CA ASP A 365 6.78 -10.05 34.17
C ASP A 365 5.66 -11.06 34.47
N ILE A 366 4.44 -10.71 34.07
CA ILE A 366 3.31 -11.64 34.05
C ILE A 366 3.33 -12.36 32.71
N ILE A 367 3.27 -13.70 32.72
CA ILE A 367 3.21 -14.53 31.51
C ILE A 367 2.05 -15.51 31.57
N THR A 368 1.55 -15.91 30.41
CA THR A 368 0.60 -17.02 30.27
C THR A 368 1.20 -18.12 29.42
N VAL A 369 1.23 -19.34 29.97
CA VAL A 369 1.79 -20.53 29.34
C VAL A 369 0.65 -21.47 28.97
N ARG A 370 0.55 -21.88 27.70
CA ARG A 370 -0.38 -22.88 27.18
C ARG A 370 0.38 -24.15 26.78
N VAL A 371 -0.12 -25.31 27.17
CA VAL A 371 0.56 -26.60 27.02
C VAL A 371 -0.43 -27.67 26.56
N ALA A 372 -0.05 -28.40 25.52
CA ALA A 372 -0.81 -29.51 24.98
C ALA A 372 -0.05 -30.80 25.23
N ALA A 373 -0.75 -31.79 25.76
CA ALA A 373 -0.19 -33.08 26.12
C ALA A 373 -1.16 -34.22 25.81
N PHE A 374 -0.63 -35.43 25.71
CA PHE A 374 -1.42 -36.66 25.64
C PHE A 374 -1.10 -37.55 26.85
N PHE A 375 -2.12 -38.18 27.41
CA PHE A 375 -1.99 -39.16 28.49
C PHE A 375 -2.69 -40.46 28.13
N SER A 376 -1.98 -41.59 28.24
CA SER A 376 -2.59 -42.91 27.99
C SER A 376 -3.58 -43.36 29.07
N ALA A 377 -3.57 -42.74 30.26
CA ALA A 377 -4.47 -43.05 31.38
C ALA A 377 -4.79 -41.79 32.21
N VAL A 378 -5.76 -41.90 33.14
CA VAL A 378 -6.14 -40.84 34.10
C VAL A 378 -5.05 -40.56 35.15
N ASN A 379 -5.09 -39.39 35.81
CA ASN A 379 -4.13 -38.93 36.83
C ASN A 379 -2.77 -38.41 36.30
N GLY A 380 -2.74 -37.92 35.06
CA GLY A 380 -1.60 -37.16 34.53
C GLY A 380 -1.56 -35.73 35.06
N ALA A 381 -0.40 -35.08 34.99
CA ALA A 381 -0.25 -33.67 35.37
C ALA A 381 0.63 -32.90 34.39
N ILE A 382 0.28 -31.63 34.16
CA ILE A 382 1.12 -30.63 33.49
C ILE A 382 1.65 -29.69 34.57
N GLN A 383 2.95 -29.46 34.59
CA GLN A 383 3.61 -28.65 35.60
C GLN A 383 4.49 -27.60 34.93
N ILE A 384 4.37 -26.35 35.35
CA ILE A 384 5.18 -25.23 34.88
C ILE A 384 6.04 -24.77 36.06
N PHE A 385 7.36 -24.75 35.90
CA PHE A 385 8.30 -24.35 36.94
C PHE A 385 9.10 -23.12 36.50
N CYS A 386 9.22 -22.12 37.36
CA CYS A 386 10.28 -21.11 37.29
C CYS A 386 11.46 -21.61 38.13
N ARG A 387 12.66 -21.62 37.55
CA ARG A 387 13.85 -22.23 38.14
C ARG A 387 15.09 -21.37 37.97
N ASN A 388 16.07 -21.63 38.82
CA ASN A 388 17.44 -21.16 38.70
C ASN A 388 18.43 -22.32 38.93
N GLN A 389 19.73 -22.03 39.07
CA GLN A 389 20.74 -23.08 39.32
C GLN A 389 20.51 -23.83 40.64
N ASP A 390 19.86 -23.21 41.63
CA ASP A 390 19.64 -23.76 42.97
C ASP A 390 18.36 -24.60 43.08
N GLY A 391 17.47 -24.54 42.09
CA GLY A 391 16.27 -25.39 42.02
C GLY A 391 15.00 -24.66 41.59
N VAL A 392 13.86 -25.10 42.13
CA VAL A 392 12.52 -24.56 41.83
C VAL A 392 12.22 -23.35 42.70
N LEU A 393 11.91 -22.22 42.07
CA LEU A 393 11.53 -20.98 42.74
C LEU A 393 10.00 -20.84 42.86
N SER A 394 9.27 -21.21 41.80
CA SER A 394 7.82 -21.32 41.83
C SER A 394 7.32 -22.41 40.89
N SER A 395 6.10 -22.89 41.12
CA SER A 395 5.47 -23.85 40.23
C SER A 395 3.96 -23.70 40.16
N THR A 396 3.38 -24.14 39.04
CA THR A 396 1.93 -24.31 38.88
C THR A 396 1.64 -25.68 38.29
N THR A 397 0.66 -26.38 38.85
CA THR A 397 0.26 -27.73 38.42
C THR A 397 -1.18 -27.72 37.90
N LEU A 398 -1.38 -28.30 36.72
CA LEU A 398 -2.66 -28.47 36.05
C LEU A 398 -2.94 -29.97 35.91
N THR A 399 -3.92 -30.48 36.65
CA THR A 399 -4.24 -31.92 36.66
C THR A 399 -5.06 -32.32 35.44
N ALA A 400 -4.67 -33.42 34.78
CA ALA A 400 -5.45 -34.07 33.74
C ALA A 400 -6.40 -35.10 34.36
N LYS A 401 -7.71 -34.79 34.34
CA LYS A 401 -8.77 -35.63 34.94
C LYS A 401 -9.22 -36.80 34.06
N SER A 402 -8.80 -36.84 32.80
CA SER A 402 -9.18 -37.85 31.79
C SER A 402 -7.96 -38.31 30.99
N SER A 403 -8.00 -39.53 30.44
CA SER A 403 -7.03 -39.97 29.40
C SER A 403 -7.30 -39.26 28.07
N GLY A 404 -6.31 -39.27 27.18
CA GLY A 404 -6.36 -38.63 25.86
C GLY A 404 -5.67 -37.27 25.81
N PHE A 405 -6.06 -36.47 24.81
CA PHE A 405 -5.51 -35.15 24.57
C PHE A 405 -5.96 -34.13 25.62
N ALA A 406 -5.02 -33.33 26.11
CA ALA A 406 -5.24 -32.29 27.09
C ALA A 406 -4.55 -30.99 26.67
N ASP A 407 -5.34 -29.94 26.46
CA ASP A 407 -4.87 -28.57 26.22
C ASP A 407 -5.24 -27.71 27.43
N LYS A 408 -4.23 -27.15 28.08
CA LYS A 408 -4.35 -26.40 29.34
C LYS A 408 -3.47 -25.16 29.31
N ASN A 409 -3.82 -24.15 30.09
CA ASN A 409 -3.00 -22.97 30.27
C ASN A 409 -2.97 -22.51 31.73
N SER A 410 -1.95 -21.72 32.07
CA SER A 410 -1.85 -21.04 33.36
C SER A 410 -1.13 -19.70 33.21
N THR A 411 -1.59 -18.70 33.96
CA THR A 411 -0.92 -17.41 34.10
C THR A 411 -0.11 -17.39 35.40
N LEU A 412 1.11 -16.87 35.34
CA LEU A 412 1.97 -16.68 36.52
C LEU A 412 2.84 -15.43 36.39
N THR A 413 3.26 -14.89 37.53
CA THR A 413 4.32 -13.87 37.60
C THR A 413 5.67 -14.55 37.74
N ILE A 414 6.67 -14.13 36.97
CA ILE A 414 8.03 -14.68 37.03
C ILE A 414 8.70 -14.20 38.33
N PRO A 415 9.10 -15.11 39.26
CA PRO A 415 9.79 -14.72 40.48
C PRO A 415 11.19 -14.16 40.21
N ASP A 416 11.69 -13.34 41.14
CA ASP A 416 13.08 -12.88 41.18
C ASP A 416 14.06 -14.06 41.12
N LEU A 417 15.21 -13.85 40.46
CA LEU A 417 16.28 -14.84 40.25
C LEU A 417 15.95 -16.01 39.30
N THR A 418 14.77 -16.03 38.66
CA THR A 418 14.46 -17.04 37.63
C THR A 418 15.41 -16.91 36.43
N THR A 419 16.03 -18.02 36.00
CA THR A 419 16.87 -18.07 34.80
C THR A 419 16.34 -19.00 33.71
N TYR A 420 15.46 -19.95 34.04
CA TYR A 420 14.77 -20.80 33.07
C TYR A 420 13.38 -21.25 33.53
N ILE A 421 12.51 -21.52 32.55
CA ILE A 421 11.19 -22.12 32.69
C ILE A 421 11.28 -23.60 32.28
N THR A 422 10.68 -24.49 33.07
CA THR A 422 10.50 -25.89 32.70
C THR A 422 9.02 -26.22 32.59
N VAL A 423 8.61 -26.72 31.44
CA VAL A 423 7.28 -27.28 31.20
C VAL A 423 7.40 -28.80 31.23
N ARG A 424 6.68 -29.44 32.17
CA ARG A 424 6.76 -30.87 32.43
C ARG A 424 5.40 -31.52 32.28
N VAL A 425 5.38 -32.69 31.66
CA VAL A 425 4.25 -33.61 31.63
C VAL A 425 4.64 -34.85 32.43
N SER A 426 3.92 -35.11 33.53
CA SER A 426 4.24 -36.15 34.53
C SER A 426 3.04 -37.09 34.81
N GLY A 427 3.33 -38.24 35.42
CA GLY A 427 2.33 -39.26 35.78
C GLY A 427 2.78 -40.71 35.53
N ALA A 428 2.12 -41.66 36.19
CA ALA A 428 2.44 -43.10 36.16
C ALA A 428 1.90 -43.83 34.90
N MET A 429 1.94 -43.17 33.74
CA MET A 429 1.48 -43.68 32.47
C MET A 429 2.38 -43.20 31.33
N MET A 430 2.23 -43.78 30.14
CA MET A 430 2.83 -43.21 28.93
C MET A 430 2.16 -41.87 28.63
N LYS A 431 2.98 -40.86 28.32
CA LYS A 431 2.54 -39.49 28.12
C LYS A 431 3.43 -38.80 27.11
N GLU A 432 2.90 -37.75 26.51
CA GLU A 432 3.58 -37.02 25.46
C GLU A 432 3.33 -35.53 25.59
N LEU A 433 4.38 -34.73 25.56
CA LEU A 433 4.29 -33.28 25.44
C LEU A 433 4.23 -32.90 23.96
N LEU A 434 3.11 -32.35 23.52
CA LEU A 434 2.80 -32.15 22.10
C LEU A 434 3.01 -30.71 21.64
N ALA A 435 2.68 -29.72 22.48
CA ALA A 435 2.92 -28.32 22.13
C ALA A 435 3.07 -27.38 23.34
N ILE A 436 3.82 -26.29 23.18
CA ILE A 436 3.98 -25.21 24.17
C ILE A 436 3.87 -23.83 23.50
N ALA A 437 3.10 -22.93 24.09
CA ALA A 437 3.09 -21.52 23.72
C ALA A 437 3.16 -20.64 24.98
N ILE A 438 3.85 -19.51 24.90
CA ILE A 438 3.97 -18.53 25.99
C ILE A 438 3.67 -17.14 25.43
N ALA A 439 2.99 -16.28 26.18
CA ALA A 439 2.85 -14.86 25.86
C ALA A 439 3.06 -14.00 27.12
N VAL A 440 3.51 -12.76 26.92
CA VAL A 440 3.55 -11.74 27.97
C VAL A 440 2.13 -11.26 28.24
N GLY A 441 1.76 -11.13 29.51
CA GLY A 441 0.44 -10.76 29.98
C GLY A 441 -0.46 -11.96 30.29
N LYS A 442 -1.76 -11.68 30.42
CA LYS A 442 -2.78 -12.65 30.86
C LYS A 442 -3.50 -13.35 29.70
N SER A 443 -3.18 -13.00 28.46
CA SER A 443 -3.83 -13.56 27.27
C SER A 443 -3.26 -14.94 26.96
N VAL A 444 -4.14 -15.90 26.68
CA VAL A 444 -3.74 -17.27 26.30
C VAL A 444 -3.15 -17.25 24.89
N PRO A 445 -1.89 -17.65 24.69
CA PRO A 445 -1.29 -17.69 23.36
C PRO A 445 -1.88 -18.81 22.49
N GLU A 446 -1.83 -18.63 21.18
CA GLU A 446 -2.08 -19.71 20.22
C GLU A 446 -0.82 -20.53 19.99
N TYR A 447 -0.97 -21.79 19.55
CA TYR A 447 0.15 -22.60 19.05
C TYR A 447 0.56 -22.16 17.66
N ILE A 448 1.15 -20.97 17.59
CA ILE A 448 1.72 -20.35 16.39
C ILE A 448 3.21 -20.11 16.64
N TYR A 449 4.06 -20.12 15.61
CA TYR A 449 5.49 -19.91 15.81
C TYR A 449 5.77 -18.50 16.34
N GLY A 450 6.67 -18.40 17.32
CA GLY A 450 6.99 -17.15 17.98
C GLY A 450 8.10 -16.29 17.39
N SER A 451 8.26 -15.07 17.92
CA SER A 451 9.34 -14.11 17.57
C SER A 451 10.73 -14.64 17.94
N LEU A 452 11.77 -14.28 17.16
CA LEU A 452 13.16 -14.67 17.42
C LEU A 452 13.72 -14.04 18.74
N PRO A 453 14.48 -14.81 19.55
CA PRO A 453 15.11 -14.32 20.78
C PRO A 453 16.08 -13.13 20.59
N ALA A 454 16.20 -12.27 21.62
CA ALA A 454 17.06 -11.07 21.62
C ALA A 454 18.57 -11.35 21.44
N GLU A 455 19.03 -12.56 21.78
CA GLU A 455 20.39 -13.06 21.54
C GLU A 455 20.76 -13.17 20.05
N TYR A 456 19.81 -12.95 19.14
CA TYR A 456 20.03 -12.88 17.69
C TYR A 456 19.81 -11.46 17.09
N SER A 457 19.65 -10.44 17.94
CA SER A 457 19.40 -9.03 17.56
C SER A 457 20.59 -8.30 16.89
N GLY A 458 21.78 -8.91 16.86
CA GLY A 458 22.93 -8.40 16.11
C GLY A 458 22.80 -8.50 14.59
N TYR A 459 21.78 -9.20 14.08
CA TYR A 459 21.44 -9.21 12.66
C TYR A 459 20.50 -8.03 12.36
N GLN A 460 21.06 -6.95 11.79
CA GLN A 460 20.31 -5.73 11.50
C GLN A 460 19.08 -5.98 10.60
N ARG A 461 17.93 -5.45 11.04
CA ARG A 461 16.66 -5.35 10.33
C ARG A 461 16.81 -4.58 9.00
N GLN A 462 17.05 -5.30 7.91
CA GLN A 462 16.51 -4.95 6.60
C GLN A 462 16.04 -6.24 5.94
N GLN A 463 14.82 -6.21 5.38
CA GLN A 463 14.10 -7.28 4.64
C GLN A 463 13.11 -8.11 5.49
N PRO A 464 11.79 -7.90 5.31
CA PRO A 464 10.76 -8.79 5.82
C PRO A 464 10.58 -9.98 4.86
N ASN A 465 11.28 -11.08 5.12
CA ASN A 465 10.91 -12.47 4.74
C ASN A 465 11.87 -13.41 5.49
N LEU A 466 11.34 -14.16 6.46
CA LEU A 466 12.10 -15.07 7.32
C LEU A 466 12.11 -16.49 6.75
N TRP A 467 12.83 -16.72 5.66
CA TRP A 467 13.42 -18.02 5.33
C TRP A 467 14.75 -17.75 4.62
N PRO A 468 15.90 -17.77 5.30
CA PRO A 468 17.19 -17.72 4.61
C PRO A 468 17.48 -19.09 4.01
N ASP A 469 17.47 -19.22 2.69
CA ASP A 469 18.36 -20.03 1.86
C ASP A 469 19.78 -19.86 2.40
N PRO A 470 20.25 -20.82 3.22
CA PRO A 470 21.56 -20.71 3.82
C PRO A 470 22.64 -21.05 2.81
N TRP A 471 22.30 -21.68 1.68
CA TRP A 471 23.29 -22.40 0.89
C TRP A 471 24.21 -21.47 0.11
N PHE A 472 23.68 -20.50 -0.62
CA PHE A 472 24.53 -19.64 -1.43
C PHE A 472 25.40 -18.65 -0.61
N ARG A 473 24.93 -18.21 0.56
CA ARG A 473 25.69 -17.32 1.46
C ARG A 473 26.70 -18.04 2.35
N ARG A 474 26.49 -19.32 2.68
CA ARG A 474 27.45 -20.13 3.46
C ARG A 474 28.38 -20.98 2.58
N TYR A 475 28.06 -21.17 1.30
CA TYR A 475 29.05 -21.62 0.32
C TYR A 475 30.23 -20.65 0.22
N GLU A 476 30.01 -19.34 0.43
CA GLU A 476 31.06 -18.32 0.53
C GLU A 476 32.01 -18.53 1.72
N THR A 477 31.60 -19.31 2.73
CA THR A 477 32.43 -19.72 3.88
C THR A 477 33.02 -21.13 3.74
N GLY A 478 32.89 -21.76 2.57
CA GLY A 478 33.49 -23.06 2.25
C GLY A 478 32.63 -24.30 2.53
N GLU A 479 31.36 -24.15 2.91
CA GLU A 479 30.45 -25.27 3.16
C GLU A 479 29.82 -25.80 1.85
N THR A 480 30.03 -27.08 1.54
CA THR A 480 29.55 -27.70 0.28
C THR A 480 28.17 -28.33 0.39
N GLN A 481 27.71 -28.64 1.62
CA GLN A 481 26.40 -29.21 1.93
C GLN A 481 25.91 -28.66 3.27
N ILE A 482 24.63 -28.30 3.37
CA ILE A 482 24.05 -27.75 4.61
C ILE A 482 22.82 -28.55 4.98
N ASP A 483 22.87 -29.25 6.12
CA ASP A 483 21.73 -29.95 6.70
C ASP A 483 20.97 -30.85 5.69
N GLY A 484 21.70 -31.60 4.87
CA GLY A 484 21.13 -32.50 3.86
C GLY A 484 20.64 -31.81 2.57
N TYR A 485 21.01 -30.55 2.36
CA TYR A 485 20.72 -29.75 1.16
C TYR A 485 22.01 -29.41 0.39
N GLY A 486 22.07 -29.72 -0.92
CA GLY A 486 23.19 -29.36 -1.80
C GLY A 486 23.26 -30.19 -3.08
N PRO A 487 24.09 -29.77 -4.07
CA PRO A 487 24.39 -30.55 -5.26
C PRO A 487 25.14 -31.81 -4.84
N ALA A 488 24.60 -32.97 -5.20
CA ALA A 488 25.25 -34.23 -4.95
C ALA A 488 26.36 -34.47 -5.98
N VAL A 489 27.45 -35.11 -5.54
CA VAL A 489 28.49 -35.59 -6.44
C VAL A 489 27.92 -36.74 -7.25
N VAL A 490 27.76 -36.52 -8.56
CA VAL A 490 27.27 -37.55 -9.48
C VAL A 490 28.48 -38.28 -10.09
N ALA A 491 28.54 -39.59 -9.87
CA ALA A 491 29.61 -40.42 -10.42
C ALA A 491 29.65 -40.32 -11.96
N GLY A 492 30.84 -40.07 -12.52
CA GLY A 492 31.06 -39.96 -13.97
C GLY A 492 30.87 -38.55 -14.56
N VAL A 493 30.50 -37.54 -13.77
CA VAL A 493 30.43 -36.14 -14.23
C VAL A 493 31.78 -35.45 -13.99
N ALA A 494 32.50 -35.14 -15.07
CA ALA A 494 33.84 -34.54 -14.99
C ALA A 494 33.85 -33.08 -14.49
N ASN A 495 32.83 -32.30 -14.86
CA ASN A 495 32.67 -30.89 -14.47
C ASN A 495 31.39 -30.72 -13.62
N PRO A 496 31.49 -30.77 -12.28
CA PRO A 496 30.33 -30.64 -11.40
C PRO A 496 29.75 -29.22 -11.42
N ALA A 497 28.47 -29.10 -11.06
CA ALA A 497 27.84 -27.81 -10.88
C ALA A 497 28.45 -27.07 -9.67
N TYR A 498 28.53 -25.75 -9.76
CA TYR A 498 29.08 -24.89 -8.71
C TYR A 498 28.25 -23.64 -8.52
N VAL A 499 28.50 -22.94 -7.43
CA VAL A 499 27.82 -21.69 -7.10
C VAL A 499 28.67 -20.50 -7.51
N ALA A 500 28.10 -19.57 -8.28
CA ALA A 500 28.71 -18.25 -8.49
C ALA A 500 27.66 -17.20 -8.86
N ASP A 501 28.06 -15.93 -8.93
CA ASP A 501 27.21 -14.87 -9.46
C ASP A 501 26.97 -15.09 -10.96
N TYR A 502 25.72 -14.94 -11.39
CA TYR A 502 25.37 -14.88 -12.79
C TYR A 502 24.84 -13.48 -13.11
N ILE A 503 25.69 -12.67 -13.74
CA ILE A 503 25.42 -11.25 -14.01
C ILE A 503 24.20 -11.00 -14.90
N ALA A 504 23.84 -12.00 -15.73
CA ALA A 504 22.68 -11.96 -16.61
C ALA A 504 21.43 -12.63 -15.99
N SER A 505 21.44 -12.92 -14.69
CA SER A 505 20.25 -13.38 -13.97
C SER A 505 19.14 -12.30 -14.07
N PRO A 506 17.89 -12.69 -14.39
CA PRO A 506 16.75 -11.76 -14.32
C PRO A 506 16.45 -11.32 -12.88
N PHE A 507 17.05 -11.97 -11.88
CA PHE A 507 16.93 -11.65 -10.46
C PHE A 507 18.21 -10.98 -9.94
N ALA A 508 18.07 -9.73 -9.49
CA ALA A 508 19.19 -8.91 -9.04
C ALA A 508 19.84 -9.45 -7.74
N ARG A 509 21.17 -9.44 -7.69
CA ARG A 509 22.00 -9.77 -6.51
C ARG A 509 21.83 -11.20 -5.98
N LYS A 510 21.81 -12.20 -6.87
CA LYS A 510 21.73 -13.61 -6.49
C LYS A 510 22.88 -14.44 -7.05
N LYS A 511 23.39 -15.37 -6.23
CA LYS A 511 24.20 -16.49 -6.69
C LYS A 511 23.30 -17.48 -7.42
N SER A 512 23.84 -18.15 -8.43
CA SER A 512 23.16 -19.16 -9.23
C SER A 512 23.88 -20.49 -9.11
N LEU A 513 23.14 -21.59 -9.26
CA LEU A 513 23.76 -22.90 -9.47
C LEU A 513 24.11 -23.00 -10.95
N ILE A 514 25.40 -22.99 -11.24
CA ILE A 514 25.95 -23.00 -12.59
C ILE A 514 26.38 -24.42 -12.92
N ILE A 515 25.78 -24.99 -13.95
CA ILE A 515 26.26 -26.22 -14.59
C ILE A 515 27.14 -25.75 -15.77
N PRO A 516 28.48 -25.87 -15.68
CA PRO A 516 29.39 -25.33 -16.68
C PRO A 516 29.28 -26.04 -18.02
N VAL A 517 29.88 -25.44 -19.06
CA VAL A 517 30.13 -26.08 -20.36
C VAL A 517 30.88 -27.40 -20.17
N GLY A 518 30.40 -28.47 -20.82
CA GLY A 518 30.92 -29.83 -20.62
C GLY A 518 30.52 -30.48 -19.29
N GLY A 519 29.76 -29.78 -18.43
CA GLY A 519 29.12 -30.33 -17.25
C GLY A 519 28.00 -31.32 -17.60
N GLY A 520 27.50 -32.05 -16.60
CA GLY A 520 26.55 -33.12 -16.81
C GLY A 520 25.37 -33.09 -15.85
N GLN A 521 24.76 -34.26 -15.67
CA GLN A 521 23.70 -34.48 -14.69
C GLN A 521 24.04 -33.85 -13.34
N THR A 522 23.09 -33.10 -12.79
CA THR A 522 23.22 -32.44 -11.49
C THR A 522 22.05 -32.84 -10.63
N ASP A 523 22.34 -33.45 -9.48
CA ASP A 523 21.35 -33.87 -8.50
C ASP A 523 21.34 -32.88 -7.34
N ILE A 524 20.17 -32.39 -6.95
CA ILE A 524 19.97 -31.53 -5.79
C ILE A 524 19.21 -32.36 -4.77
N ASN A 525 19.88 -32.76 -3.70
CA ASN A 525 19.26 -33.56 -2.64
C ASN A 525 18.72 -32.65 -1.53
N ILE A 526 17.55 -33.01 -1.01
CA ILE A 526 16.77 -32.24 -0.04
C ILE A 526 16.22 -33.21 0.99
N SER A 527 16.61 -33.10 2.26
CA SER A 527 16.07 -33.97 3.30
C SER A 527 14.53 -33.97 3.33
N ALA A 528 13.92 -35.15 3.27
CA ALA A 528 12.47 -35.29 3.23
C ALA A 528 11.81 -34.82 4.53
N SER A 529 12.52 -34.96 5.66
CA SER A 529 12.06 -34.42 6.95
C SER A 529 11.92 -32.89 6.99
N ARG A 530 12.53 -32.16 6.05
CA ARG A 530 12.38 -30.70 5.92
C ARG A 530 11.12 -30.29 5.18
N LEU A 531 10.51 -31.21 4.43
CA LEU A 531 9.40 -30.92 3.56
C LEU A 531 8.03 -31.06 4.27
N GLY A 532 8.00 -31.56 5.51
CA GLY A 532 6.77 -31.67 6.31
C GLY A 532 5.66 -32.48 5.64
N LEU A 533 6.05 -33.49 4.86
CA LEU A 533 5.20 -34.22 3.92
C LEU A 533 4.08 -35.01 4.63
N LYS A 534 2.88 -34.98 4.06
CA LYS A 534 1.76 -35.85 4.43
C LYS A 534 1.37 -36.74 3.27
N ALA A 535 0.94 -37.96 3.56
CA ALA A 535 0.38 -38.84 2.55
C ALA A 535 -0.86 -38.18 1.91
N GLY A 536 -0.92 -38.18 0.58
CA GLY A 536 -1.94 -37.50 -0.22
C GLY A 536 -1.56 -36.09 -0.68
N ASP A 537 -0.44 -35.53 -0.21
CA ASP A 537 0.08 -34.27 -0.75
C ASP A 537 0.58 -34.45 -2.19
N SER A 538 0.50 -33.38 -2.99
CA SER A 538 1.22 -33.29 -4.27
C SER A 538 2.29 -32.23 -4.16
N LEU A 539 3.55 -32.62 -4.34
CA LEU A 539 4.70 -31.73 -4.22
C LEU A 539 5.06 -31.17 -5.59
N THR A 540 4.93 -29.87 -5.77
CA THR A 540 5.32 -29.17 -7.01
C THR A 540 6.70 -28.56 -6.84
N ILE A 541 7.64 -28.90 -7.72
CA ILE A 541 9.00 -28.37 -7.79
C ILE A 541 9.05 -27.36 -8.94
N THR A 542 9.54 -26.16 -8.66
CA THR A 542 9.67 -25.09 -9.63
C THR A 542 11.11 -24.60 -9.68
N LEU A 543 11.70 -24.54 -10.87
CA LEU A 543 13.04 -24.00 -11.10
C LEU A 543 12.98 -22.87 -12.13
N GLY A 544 13.59 -21.73 -11.83
CA GLY A 544 13.90 -20.71 -12.82
C GLY A 544 15.24 -21.01 -13.46
N VAL A 545 15.25 -21.35 -14.74
CA VAL A 545 16.45 -21.80 -15.45
C VAL A 545 16.72 -20.86 -16.62
N VAL A 546 17.97 -20.43 -16.75
CA VAL A 546 18.49 -19.76 -17.94
C VAL A 546 19.35 -20.78 -18.69
N ALA A 547 18.92 -21.18 -19.88
CA ALA A 547 19.61 -22.17 -20.71
C ALA A 547 19.47 -21.81 -22.19
N ALA A 548 20.33 -22.39 -23.03
CA ALA A 548 20.29 -22.28 -24.50
C ALA A 548 20.27 -23.67 -25.16
N GLN A 549 19.83 -24.68 -24.42
CA GLN A 549 19.72 -26.07 -24.84
C GLN A 549 18.57 -26.77 -24.12
N ALA A 550 18.13 -27.93 -24.63
CA ALA A 550 17.11 -28.72 -23.95
C ALA A 550 17.58 -29.25 -22.59
N ILE A 551 16.75 -29.07 -21.55
CA ILE A 551 17.02 -29.47 -20.17
C ILE A 551 16.00 -30.50 -19.71
N ASN A 552 16.46 -31.63 -19.19
CA ASN A 552 15.63 -32.62 -18.53
C ASN A 552 15.54 -32.34 -17.02
N LEU A 553 14.32 -32.36 -16.49
CA LEU A 553 14.01 -32.27 -15.06
C LEU A 553 13.26 -33.51 -14.59
N ALA A 554 13.70 -34.10 -13.48
CA ALA A 554 13.04 -35.21 -12.79
C ALA A 554 13.14 -35.04 -11.27
N ALA A 555 12.26 -35.72 -10.54
CA ALA A 555 12.27 -35.78 -9.08
C ALA A 555 12.14 -37.22 -8.60
N TYR A 556 12.82 -37.54 -7.49
CA TYR A 556 12.83 -38.87 -6.88
C TYR A 556 12.75 -38.77 -5.36
N PHE A 557 11.89 -39.55 -4.72
CA PHE A 557 12.02 -39.81 -3.29
C PHE A 557 12.91 -41.02 -3.07
N ARG A 558 13.85 -40.92 -2.13
CA ARG A 558 14.85 -41.95 -1.87
C ARG A 558 15.04 -42.21 -0.39
N THR A 559 15.45 -43.44 -0.08
CA THR A 559 15.99 -43.81 1.22
C THR A 559 17.44 -43.33 1.37
N SER A 560 17.98 -43.39 2.58
CA SER A 560 19.35 -43.03 2.95
C SER A 560 20.41 -43.86 2.22
N THR A 561 20.07 -45.08 1.79
CA THR A 561 20.92 -45.94 0.93
C THR A 561 20.85 -45.58 -0.55
N GLY A 562 20.00 -44.62 -0.93
CA GLY A 562 19.83 -44.14 -2.30
C GLY A 562 18.82 -44.93 -3.14
N THR A 563 18.07 -45.86 -2.54
CA THR A 563 17.03 -46.63 -3.23
C THR A 563 15.88 -45.70 -3.64
N VAL A 564 15.40 -45.80 -4.88
CA VAL A 564 14.24 -45.02 -5.35
C VAL A 564 12.97 -45.60 -4.76
N ILE A 565 12.22 -44.77 -4.04
CA ILE A 565 10.88 -45.08 -3.53
C ILE A 565 9.84 -44.67 -4.58
N SER A 566 10.01 -43.49 -5.19
CA SER A 566 9.14 -43.01 -6.26
C SER A 566 9.86 -42.06 -7.23
N SER A 567 9.25 -41.82 -8.40
CA SER A 567 9.77 -40.92 -9.43
C SER A 567 8.66 -40.15 -10.14
N SER A 568 8.92 -38.91 -10.52
CA SER A 568 8.01 -38.10 -11.33
C SER A 568 8.15 -38.30 -12.85
N ALA A 569 9.05 -39.19 -13.29
CA ALA A 569 9.51 -39.34 -14.68
C ALA A 569 10.20 -38.07 -15.25
N SER A 570 11.19 -38.29 -16.12
CA SER A 570 11.97 -37.21 -16.73
C SER A 570 11.12 -36.42 -17.73
N GLN A 571 11.11 -35.10 -17.62
CA GLN A 571 10.47 -34.19 -18.57
C GLN A 571 11.50 -33.28 -19.23
N GLN A 572 11.43 -33.17 -20.55
CA GLN A 572 12.30 -32.30 -21.32
C GLN A 572 11.67 -30.91 -21.51
N TYR A 573 12.49 -29.88 -21.37
CA TYR A 573 12.17 -28.47 -21.61
C TYR A 573 13.10 -27.91 -22.67
N GLN A 574 12.54 -27.25 -23.68
CA GLN A 574 13.29 -26.77 -24.85
C GLN A 574 13.69 -25.30 -24.68
N PHE A 575 14.96 -24.99 -24.96
CA PHE A 575 15.50 -23.63 -24.94
C PHE A 575 16.20 -23.33 -26.26
N PRO A 576 15.52 -22.69 -27.23
CA PRO A 576 16.10 -22.39 -28.56
C PRO A 576 17.29 -21.43 -28.55
N SER A 577 17.37 -20.56 -27.54
CA SER A 577 18.41 -19.55 -27.34
C SER A 577 18.55 -19.28 -25.84
N MET A 578 19.60 -18.56 -25.44
CA MET A 578 19.85 -18.19 -24.03
C MET A 578 18.68 -17.37 -23.47
N GLN A 579 17.80 -18.02 -22.71
CA GLN A 579 16.59 -17.39 -22.19
C GLN A 579 16.20 -18.00 -20.85
N TYR A 580 15.44 -17.22 -20.09
CA TYR A 580 14.83 -17.66 -18.85
C TYR A 580 13.55 -18.45 -19.14
N GLN A 581 13.40 -19.60 -18.47
CA GLN A 581 12.15 -20.35 -18.43
C GLN A 581 11.91 -20.90 -17.03
N GLN A 582 10.66 -20.94 -16.63
CA GLN A 582 10.22 -21.65 -15.43
C GLN A 582 9.94 -23.12 -15.78
N LEU A 583 10.62 -24.03 -15.09
CA LEU A 583 10.43 -25.47 -15.17
C LEU A 583 9.60 -25.93 -13.97
N VAL A 584 8.59 -26.76 -14.19
CA VAL A 584 7.65 -27.19 -13.14
C VAL A 584 7.46 -28.69 -13.16
N LYS A 585 7.64 -29.35 -12.01
CA LYS A 585 7.48 -30.80 -11.91
C LYS A 585 6.77 -31.19 -10.62
N ALA A 586 5.65 -31.90 -10.75
CA ALA A 586 4.93 -32.45 -9.60
C ALA A 586 5.37 -33.89 -9.29
N ILE A 587 5.30 -34.27 -8.01
CA ILE A 587 5.44 -35.64 -7.52
C ILE A 587 4.49 -35.86 -6.34
N ASP A 588 3.68 -36.92 -6.42
CA ASP A 588 2.71 -37.22 -5.36
C ASP A 588 3.36 -37.93 -4.18
N VAL A 589 2.88 -37.62 -2.98
CA VAL A 589 3.36 -38.15 -1.72
C VAL A 589 2.45 -39.29 -1.28
N THR A 590 2.98 -40.51 -1.32
CA THR A 590 2.31 -41.69 -0.79
C THR A 590 2.62 -41.87 0.69
N GLN A 591 1.87 -42.74 1.36
CA GLN A 591 2.15 -43.09 2.76
C GLN A 591 3.56 -43.68 2.93
N GLU A 592 3.99 -44.54 2.01
CA GLU A 592 5.35 -45.10 1.99
C GLU A 592 6.42 -44.00 1.93
N ILE A 593 6.23 -42.96 1.12
CA ILE A 593 7.14 -41.82 1.04
C ILE A 593 7.17 -41.05 2.36
N ALA A 594 6.00 -40.78 2.96
CA ALA A 594 5.92 -40.05 4.23
C ALA A 594 6.60 -40.80 5.39
N ASP A 595 6.59 -42.13 5.35
CA ASP A 595 7.14 -42.97 6.41
C ASP A 595 8.62 -43.32 6.22
N THR A 596 9.10 -43.41 4.97
CA THR A 596 10.41 -44.02 4.66
C THR A 596 11.37 -43.16 3.83
N ALA A 597 10.91 -42.07 3.24
CA ALA A 597 11.80 -41.21 2.46
C ALA A 597 12.76 -40.44 3.37
N ASP A 598 14.05 -40.54 3.08
CA ASP A 598 15.09 -39.80 3.78
C ASP A 598 15.38 -38.46 3.04
N TYR A 599 15.29 -38.46 1.71
CA TYR A 599 15.45 -37.26 0.89
C TYR A 599 14.65 -37.27 -0.41
N LEU A 600 14.28 -36.07 -0.86
CA LEU A 600 13.89 -35.74 -2.22
C LEU A 600 15.14 -35.40 -3.02
N GLN A 601 15.29 -35.99 -4.19
CA GLN A 601 16.32 -35.65 -5.17
C GLN A 601 15.67 -34.99 -6.37
N VAL A 602 16.06 -33.74 -6.66
CA VAL A 602 15.72 -33.02 -7.88
C VAL A 602 16.87 -33.17 -8.86
N ARG A 603 16.64 -33.86 -9.97
CA ARG A 603 17.65 -34.14 -10.99
C ARG A 603 17.47 -33.24 -12.19
N VAL A 604 18.52 -32.51 -12.53
CA VAL A 604 18.63 -31.64 -13.70
C VAL A 604 19.67 -32.23 -14.67
N MET A 605 19.50 -32.03 -15.98
CA MET A 605 20.38 -32.60 -17.01
C MET A 605 20.43 -34.14 -16.96
N ASN A 606 19.29 -34.80 -16.70
CA ASN A 606 19.19 -36.25 -16.55
C ASN A 606 19.79 -36.99 -17.77
N GLY A 607 21.00 -37.54 -17.62
CA GLY A 607 21.78 -38.17 -18.70
C GLY A 607 22.27 -37.23 -19.81
N GLN A 608 22.26 -35.91 -19.61
CA GLN A 608 22.66 -34.91 -20.62
C GLN A 608 23.96 -34.22 -20.25
N THR A 609 24.68 -33.75 -21.26
CA THR A 609 25.87 -32.89 -21.14
C THR A 609 25.51 -31.46 -21.57
N VAL A 610 26.11 -30.48 -20.91
CA VAL A 610 26.01 -29.07 -21.27
C VAL A 610 26.85 -28.79 -22.51
N GLY A 611 26.23 -28.20 -23.52
CA GLY A 611 26.84 -27.77 -24.79
C GLY A 611 27.63 -26.47 -24.66
N ALA A 612 27.58 -25.63 -25.69
CA ALA A 612 28.47 -24.46 -25.83
C ALA A 612 28.27 -23.33 -24.79
N ALA A 613 27.15 -23.31 -24.06
CA ALA A 613 26.85 -22.32 -23.03
C ALA A 613 26.38 -23.01 -21.74
N GLY A 614 26.71 -22.42 -20.59
CA GLY A 614 26.32 -22.95 -19.28
C GLY A 614 24.81 -23.01 -19.08
N VAL A 615 24.38 -23.82 -18.11
CA VAL A 615 23.00 -23.86 -17.62
C VAL A 615 22.98 -23.21 -16.23
N TYR A 616 22.08 -22.24 -16.03
CA TYR A 616 22.05 -21.43 -14.82
C TYR A 616 20.70 -21.61 -14.12
N ILE A 617 20.70 -22.16 -12.92
CA ILE A 617 19.49 -22.21 -12.07
C ILE A 617 19.52 -20.98 -11.17
N VAL A 618 18.63 -20.05 -11.47
CA VAL A 618 18.60 -18.68 -10.94
C VAL A 618 17.47 -18.44 -9.93
N ALA A 619 16.50 -19.36 -9.85
CA ALA A 619 15.43 -19.35 -8.84
C ALA A 619 14.95 -20.78 -8.56
N ARG A 620 14.38 -21.03 -7.38
CA ARG A 620 13.88 -22.35 -6.96
C ARG A 620 12.77 -22.27 -5.92
N GLY A 621 11.81 -23.18 -6.01
CA GLY A 621 10.72 -23.32 -5.06
C GLY A 621 10.15 -24.73 -5.07
N ILE A 622 9.57 -25.13 -3.94
CA ILE A 622 8.87 -26.39 -3.71
C ILE A 622 7.59 -26.06 -2.97
N PHE A 623 6.47 -26.62 -3.41
CA PHE A 623 5.12 -26.30 -2.96
C PHE A 623 4.37 -27.59 -2.64
N VAL A 624 3.53 -27.56 -1.60
CA VAL A 624 2.49 -28.58 -1.40
C VAL A 624 1.21 -28.01 -2.02
N GLY A 625 0.68 -28.67 -3.05
CA GLY A 625 -0.41 -28.15 -3.87
C GLY A 625 0.01 -26.92 -4.70
N ASN A 626 -0.92 -25.97 -4.89
CA ASN A 626 -0.78 -24.82 -5.79
C ASN A 626 -0.60 -23.45 -5.10
N SER A 627 -0.49 -23.39 -3.76
CA SER A 627 -0.73 -22.12 -3.05
C SER A 627 0.30 -21.71 -1.99
N SER A 628 1.08 -22.63 -1.38
CA SER A 628 2.04 -22.27 -0.33
C SER A 628 3.42 -22.92 -0.53
N PRO A 629 4.54 -22.15 -0.50
CA PRO A 629 5.88 -22.70 -0.56
C PRO A 629 6.20 -23.48 0.72
N VAL A 630 6.76 -24.68 0.54
CA VAL A 630 7.34 -25.53 1.59
C VAL A 630 8.83 -25.23 1.76
N LEU A 631 9.53 -25.04 0.64
CA LEU A 631 10.90 -24.56 0.57
C LEU A 631 11.03 -23.64 -0.62
N CYS A 632 11.57 -22.45 -0.42
CA CYS A 632 11.74 -21.49 -1.49
C CYS A 632 12.95 -20.59 -1.20
N ASP A 633 13.47 -19.93 -2.24
CA ASP A 633 14.47 -18.86 -2.11
C ASP A 633 13.95 -17.74 -1.18
N ASP A 634 14.83 -17.04 -0.45
CA ASP A 634 14.59 -15.92 0.51
C ASP A 634 13.73 -14.81 -0.08
N THR A 635 13.79 -14.70 -1.40
CA THR A 635 13.09 -13.69 -2.18
C THR A 635 11.93 -14.31 -2.94
N TYR A 636 11.48 -15.52 -2.64
CA TYR A 636 10.34 -16.17 -3.31
C TYR A 636 9.07 -15.33 -3.24
N ASN A 637 8.81 -14.65 -2.13
CA ASN A 637 7.70 -13.70 -2.06
C ASN A 637 7.98 -12.47 -2.92
N ASP A 638 9.22 -11.99 -3.03
CA ASP A 638 9.59 -10.89 -3.94
C ASP A 638 9.64 -11.32 -5.42
N ASP A 639 9.84 -12.62 -5.70
CA ASP A 639 9.91 -13.26 -7.00
C ASP A 639 8.51 -13.66 -7.48
N SER A 640 7.65 -14.18 -6.60
CA SER A 640 6.22 -14.42 -6.84
C SER A 640 5.44 -13.11 -6.85
N VAL A 641 5.79 -12.16 -5.98
CA VAL A 641 5.37 -10.77 -6.12
C VAL A 641 5.99 -10.19 -7.37
N ARG A 642 7.21 -10.47 -7.86
CA ARG A 642 7.68 -10.01 -9.19
C ARG A 642 6.89 -10.63 -10.34
N ILE A 643 6.54 -11.90 -10.25
CA ILE A 643 5.69 -12.62 -11.21
C ILE A 643 4.26 -12.03 -11.21
N ILE A 644 3.77 -11.54 -10.06
CA ILE A 644 2.51 -10.79 -9.89
C ILE A 644 2.69 -9.25 -10.11
N ALA A 645 3.90 -8.71 -9.99
CA ALA A 645 4.29 -7.28 -9.97
C ALA A 645 4.83 -6.79 -11.31
N ASN A 646 4.44 -7.47 -12.37
CA ASN A 646 4.31 -6.87 -13.69
C ASN A 646 3.09 -5.92 -13.78
N SER A 647 2.59 -5.37 -12.67
CA SER A 647 1.69 -4.23 -12.74
C SER A 647 2.49 -3.06 -13.33
N PRO A 648 2.18 -2.61 -14.55
CA PRO A 648 2.92 -1.54 -15.21
C PRO A 648 2.78 -0.22 -14.44
N THR A 649 1.86 -0.14 -13.48
CA THR A 649 1.59 1.03 -12.66
C THR A 649 1.63 0.69 -11.18
N ILE A 650 2.24 1.56 -10.37
CA ILE A 650 2.09 1.55 -8.91
C ILE A 650 1.86 2.98 -8.39
N ASN A 651 1.26 3.09 -7.20
CA ASN A 651 1.08 4.35 -6.48
C ASN A 651 0.36 5.46 -7.28
N ALA A 652 -0.47 5.15 -8.28
CA ALA A 652 -1.18 6.18 -9.05
C ALA A 652 -2.08 7.07 -8.16
N ASN A 653 -2.55 6.53 -7.04
CA ASN A 653 -3.30 7.26 -6.00
C ASN A 653 -2.48 8.30 -5.20
N THR A 654 -1.19 8.45 -5.49
CA THR A 654 -0.37 9.53 -4.91
C THR A 654 -0.42 10.81 -5.74
N LEU A 655 -1.05 10.83 -6.92
CA LEU A 655 -1.22 12.01 -7.79
C LEU A 655 -2.38 12.92 -7.31
N ARG A 656 -2.45 13.17 -6.01
CA ARG A 656 -3.63 13.70 -5.34
C ARG A 656 -3.86 15.18 -5.64
N GLU A 657 -2.79 15.97 -5.68
CA GLU A 657 -2.89 17.40 -5.98
C GLU A 657 -3.32 17.60 -7.44
N THR A 658 -2.80 16.76 -8.33
CA THR A 658 -3.15 16.71 -9.75
C THR A 658 -4.63 16.37 -9.91
N HIS A 659 -5.09 15.27 -9.31
CA HIS A 659 -6.49 14.83 -9.36
C HIS A 659 -7.43 15.89 -8.81
N LYS A 660 -7.09 16.51 -7.66
CA LYS A 660 -7.89 17.57 -7.04
C LYS A 660 -8.03 18.78 -7.97
N ARG A 661 -6.93 19.29 -8.53
CA ARG A 661 -6.96 20.47 -9.40
C ARG A 661 -7.73 20.20 -10.68
N LEU A 662 -7.54 19.03 -11.29
CA LEU A 662 -8.31 18.63 -12.46
C LEU A 662 -9.79 18.45 -12.12
N MET A 663 -10.12 17.94 -10.94
CA MET A 663 -11.51 17.89 -10.49
C MET A 663 -12.11 19.30 -10.32
N HIS A 664 -11.37 20.26 -9.77
CA HIS A 664 -11.81 21.67 -9.74
C HIS A 664 -12.10 22.17 -11.16
N ARG A 665 -11.23 21.90 -12.14
CA ARG A 665 -11.47 22.27 -13.55
C ARG A 665 -12.69 21.58 -14.15
N LYS A 666 -12.86 20.26 -13.90
CA LYS A 666 -14.05 19.50 -14.33
C LYS A 666 -15.35 20.07 -13.73
N LEU A 667 -15.28 20.64 -12.53
CA LEU A 667 -16.40 21.32 -11.86
C LEU A 667 -16.52 22.81 -12.23
N ASN A 668 -15.77 23.30 -13.22
CA ASN A 668 -15.68 24.71 -13.61
C ASN A 668 -15.28 25.66 -12.47
N GLN A 669 -14.56 25.16 -11.47
CA GLN A 669 -14.00 25.93 -10.38
C GLN A 669 -12.65 26.52 -10.76
N SER A 670 -12.30 27.62 -10.10
CA SER A 670 -10.98 28.25 -10.22
C SER A 670 -9.90 27.29 -9.74
N ALA A 671 -8.98 26.97 -10.65
CA ALA A 671 -7.79 26.20 -10.36
C ALA A 671 -6.81 26.37 -11.53
N THR A 672 -5.52 26.35 -11.22
CA THR A 672 -4.48 26.23 -12.23
C THR A 672 -3.68 24.98 -11.96
N LEU A 673 -3.59 24.06 -12.91
CA LEU A 673 -2.65 22.94 -12.85
C LEU A 673 -1.38 23.33 -13.59
N VAL A 674 -0.27 23.42 -12.85
CA VAL A 674 1.06 23.60 -13.43
C VAL A 674 1.75 22.24 -13.50
N THR A 675 2.22 21.85 -14.68
CA THR A 675 2.96 20.59 -14.86
C THR A 675 4.36 20.87 -15.39
N ALA A 676 5.34 20.07 -14.99
CA ALA A 676 6.70 20.15 -15.50
C ALA A 676 7.19 18.76 -15.92
N HIS A 677 7.69 18.66 -17.15
CA HIS A 677 8.08 17.39 -17.76
C HIS A 677 9.60 17.35 -17.91
N ILE A 678 10.27 16.68 -16.97
CA ILE A 678 11.70 16.38 -17.03
C ILE A 678 11.91 15.19 -17.96
N GLY A 679 12.83 15.33 -18.91
CA GLY A 679 13.21 14.19 -19.74
C GLY A 679 14.29 14.47 -20.78
N ASP A 680 14.47 13.49 -21.66
CA ASP A 680 15.47 13.52 -22.71
C ASP A 680 14.89 13.97 -24.07
N SER A 681 15.39 13.41 -25.17
CA SER A 681 14.91 13.68 -26.53
C SER A 681 13.42 13.37 -26.71
N TRP A 682 12.86 12.38 -25.99
CA TRP A 682 11.43 12.05 -26.06
C TRP A 682 10.56 13.20 -25.57
N THR A 683 11.00 13.90 -24.51
CA THR A 683 10.29 15.05 -23.94
C THR A 683 10.68 16.36 -24.62
N HIS A 684 11.92 16.48 -25.11
CA HIS A 684 12.45 17.67 -25.78
C HIS A 684 11.66 18.05 -27.03
N LEU A 685 11.42 17.11 -27.95
CA LEU A 685 10.67 17.41 -29.17
C LEU A 685 9.16 17.42 -28.84
N TRP A 686 8.54 18.59 -28.91
CA TRP A 686 7.19 18.82 -28.39
C TRP A 686 6.12 17.88 -28.96
N ASN A 687 6.20 17.58 -30.26
CA ASN A 687 5.22 16.75 -30.96
C ASN A 687 5.42 15.24 -30.74
N ARG A 688 6.40 14.82 -29.93
CA ARG A 688 6.56 13.41 -29.56
C ARG A 688 5.58 12.97 -28.49
N TRP A 689 5.27 13.79 -27.51
CA TRP A 689 4.17 13.50 -26.56
C TRP A 689 3.78 14.73 -25.74
N SER A 690 4.77 15.51 -25.27
CA SER A 690 4.57 16.54 -24.25
C SER A 690 3.65 17.66 -24.71
N GLY A 691 3.76 18.08 -25.97
CA GLY A 691 2.87 19.09 -26.55
C GLY A 691 1.50 18.56 -26.96
N ILE A 692 1.39 17.27 -27.31
CA ILE A 692 0.09 16.62 -27.55
C ILE A 692 -0.69 16.56 -26.23
N PHE A 693 -0.03 16.11 -25.15
CA PHE A 693 -0.58 16.11 -23.80
C PHE A 693 -0.97 17.53 -23.37
N ALA A 694 -0.07 18.50 -23.46
CA ALA A 694 -0.35 19.89 -23.07
C ALA A 694 -1.52 20.48 -23.86
N GLY A 695 -1.56 20.27 -25.19
CA GLY A 695 -2.65 20.74 -26.04
C GLY A 695 -3.99 20.12 -25.65
N LYS A 696 -4.03 18.81 -25.38
CA LYS A 696 -5.25 18.12 -24.92
C LYS A 696 -5.72 18.65 -23.57
N MET A 697 -4.81 18.76 -22.60
CA MET A 697 -5.14 19.26 -21.27
C MET A 697 -5.62 20.72 -21.31
N GLN A 698 -5.04 21.56 -22.16
CA GLN A 698 -5.50 22.94 -22.33
C GLN A 698 -6.85 23.04 -23.06
N ALA A 699 -7.11 22.13 -24.01
CA ALA A 699 -8.41 22.04 -24.67
C ALA A 699 -9.52 21.62 -23.70
N ASP A 700 -9.25 20.66 -22.81
CA ASP A 700 -10.24 20.13 -21.87
C ASP A 700 -10.46 21.04 -20.66
N PHE A 701 -9.40 21.65 -20.14
CA PHE A 701 -9.41 22.31 -18.83
C PHE A 701 -9.10 23.83 -18.90
N GLY A 702 -8.91 24.37 -20.10
CA GLY A 702 -8.50 25.75 -20.34
C GLY A 702 -6.99 25.94 -20.32
N SER A 703 -6.51 27.03 -20.93
CA SER A 703 -5.09 27.38 -20.94
C SER A 703 -4.75 28.39 -19.83
N ALA A 704 -3.74 28.08 -19.03
CA ALA A 704 -3.15 29.00 -18.04
C ALA A 704 -1.82 29.60 -18.50
N GLY A 705 -1.56 29.56 -19.81
CA GLY A 705 -0.33 30.05 -20.42
C GLY A 705 0.45 28.97 -21.15
N ILE A 706 1.45 29.43 -21.90
CA ILE A 706 2.24 28.58 -22.80
C ILE A 706 3.48 27.99 -22.12
N GLY A 707 3.69 28.38 -20.86
CA GLY A 707 4.68 27.81 -19.95
C GLY A 707 6.09 28.28 -20.21
N TYR A 708 7.04 27.42 -19.85
CA TYR A 708 8.47 27.69 -19.92
C TYR A 708 8.96 27.57 -21.35
N ILE A 709 9.76 28.54 -21.79
CA ILE A 709 10.43 28.63 -23.08
C ILE A 709 11.93 28.51 -22.82
N GLY A 710 12.49 27.32 -23.00
CA GLY A 710 13.92 27.09 -22.81
C GLY A 710 14.75 27.68 -23.96
N PHE A 711 15.84 28.39 -23.66
CA PHE A 711 16.69 29.00 -24.69
C PHE A 711 17.81 28.10 -25.19
N GLY A 712 18.12 27.03 -24.46
CA GLY A 712 19.20 26.11 -24.80
C GLY A 712 19.02 25.41 -26.14
N TYR A 713 20.14 25.11 -26.80
CA TYR A 713 20.21 24.30 -28.02
C TYR A 713 21.52 23.49 -28.06
N PRO A 714 21.60 22.33 -28.74
CA PRO A 714 22.74 21.42 -28.58
C PRO A 714 24.08 21.95 -29.12
N SER A 715 24.03 22.70 -30.22
CA SER A 715 25.20 23.33 -30.86
C SER A 715 24.75 24.42 -31.82
N ASP A 716 25.65 25.32 -32.22
CA ASP A 716 25.33 26.37 -33.20
C ASP A 716 24.81 25.81 -34.53
N SER A 717 25.38 24.69 -35.00
CA SER A 717 24.91 24.00 -36.21
C SER A 717 23.51 23.41 -36.07
N ALA A 718 23.06 23.17 -34.84
CA ALA A 718 21.77 22.59 -34.49
C ALA A 718 20.84 23.61 -33.82
N PHE A 719 21.03 24.92 -34.05
CA PHE A 719 20.22 25.97 -33.42
C PHE A 719 18.71 25.75 -33.63
N GLY A 720 18.28 25.23 -34.79
CA GLY A 720 16.88 24.90 -35.06
C GLY A 720 16.27 23.81 -34.15
N GLN A 721 17.08 23.13 -33.32
CA GLN A 721 16.66 22.16 -32.31
C GLN A 721 16.76 22.74 -30.90
N TYR A 722 16.37 24.01 -30.72
CA TYR A 722 16.29 24.63 -29.40
C TYR A 722 15.20 23.98 -28.53
N ASN A 723 15.34 24.13 -27.22
CA ASN A 723 14.37 23.63 -26.26
C ASN A 723 12.99 24.27 -26.50
N GLY A 724 12.87 25.59 -26.53
CA GLY A 724 11.59 26.25 -26.84
C GLY A 724 10.46 25.90 -25.87
N ASN A 725 9.21 26.05 -26.32
CA ASN A 725 8.01 25.86 -25.48
C ASN A 725 7.31 24.51 -25.73
N VAL A 726 6.45 24.10 -24.79
CA VAL A 726 5.75 22.79 -24.84
C VAL A 726 4.78 22.64 -26.01
N LEU A 727 4.22 23.74 -26.53
CA LEU A 727 3.22 23.70 -27.62
C LEU A 727 3.84 23.87 -29.02
N GLY A 728 5.16 24.05 -29.13
CA GLY A 728 5.84 24.21 -30.42
C GLY A 728 5.47 25.48 -31.21
N GLN A 729 4.82 26.45 -30.58
CA GLN A 729 4.34 27.68 -31.23
C GLN A 729 5.35 28.83 -31.16
N ILE A 730 6.37 28.72 -30.29
CA ILE A 730 7.41 29.73 -30.13
C ILE A 730 8.63 29.37 -30.98
N THR A 731 9.07 30.33 -31.79
CA THR A 731 10.32 30.22 -32.56
C THR A 731 11.41 31.07 -31.95
N LEU A 732 12.60 30.51 -31.78
CA LEU A 732 13.78 31.27 -31.36
C LEU A 732 14.65 31.63 -32.56
N THR A 733 15.17 32.84 -32.59
CA THR A 733 16.09 33.34 -33.63
C THR A 733 17.23 34.12 -32.97
N LYS A 734 18.43 34.10 -33.55
CA LYS A 734 19.57 34.88 -33.05
C LYS A 734 20.36 35.57 -34.15
N THR A 735 21.01 36.67 -33.80
CA THR A 735 22.08 37.31 -34.58
C THR A 735 23.33 37.42 -33.71
N GLY A 736 24.51 37.47 -34.33
CA GLY A 736 25.77 37.53 -33.59
C GLY A 736 26.07 36.28 -32.76
N ALA A 737 27.05 36.40 -31.86
CA ALA A 737 27.51 35.27 -31.07
C ALA A 737 26.60 35.01 -29.85
N TRP A 738 26.01 33.82 -29.81
CA TRP A 738 25.40 33.24 -28.62
C TRP A 738 25.92 31.81 -28.50
N THR A 739 26.43 31.45 -27.32
CA THR A 739 27.05 30.15 -27.06
C THR A 739 26.14 29.34 -26.15
N PRO A 740 25.69 28.13 -26.55
CA PRO A 740 24.85 27.29 -25.71
C PRO A 740 25.68 26.56 -24.64
N ASN A 741 25.10 26.39 -23.45
CA ASN A 741 25.47 25.32 -22.52
C ASN A 741 24.29 24.35 -22.44
N TYR A 742 24.53 23.07 -22.71
CA TYR A 742 23.46 22.10 -22.95
C TYR A 742 23.61 20.87 -22.06
N ALA A 743 22.53 20.51 -21.35
CA ALA A 743 22.49 19.41 -20.38
C ALA A 743 23.57 19.47 -19.27
N SER A 744 23.97 20.68 -18.89
CA SER A 744 25.08 20.93 -17.96
C SER A 744 24.92 22.19 -17.12
N THR A 745 23.77 22.87 -17.24
CA THR A 745 23.48 24.11 -16.52
C THR A 745 22.48 23.86 -15.39
N GLU A 746 22.54 24.66 -14.33
CA GLU A 746 21.62 24.64 -13.18
C GLU A 746 20.32 25.41 -13.41
N SER A 747 19.81 25.44 -14.65
CA SER A 747 18.50 26.02 -15.02
C SER A 747 17.39 24.96 -15.00
N ALA A 748 16.12 25.38 -15.06
CA ALA A 748 14.98 24.45 -14.98
C ALA A 748 15.04 23.29 -15.99
N ASP A 749 15.48 23.55 -17.22
CA ASP A 749 15.62 22.58 -18.31
C ASP A 749 17.06 22.10 -18.53
N ILE A 750 17.95 22.42 -17.58
CA ILE A 750 19.39 22.17 -17.56
C ILE A 750 20.21 22.73 -18.73
N CYS A 751 19.67 23.74 -19.42
CA CYS A 751 20.32 24.41 -20.53
C CYS A 751 20.32 25.95 -20.41
N SER A 752 21.25 26.61 -21.09
CA SER A 752 21.34 28.07 -21.16
C SER A 752 22.00 28.55 -22.44
N VAL A 753 21.94 29.86 -22.68
CA VAL A 753 22.74 30.53 -23.71
C VAL A 753 23.47 31.71 -23.09
N SER A 754 24.71 31.92 -23.48
CA SER A 754 25.56 33.01 -23.00
C SER A 754 26.06 33.86 -24.15
N SER A 755 26.25 35.15 -23.89
CA SER A 755 26.88 36.05 -24.84
C SER A 755 27.55 37.22 -24.12
N SER A 756 28.62 37.72 -24.71
CA SER A 756 29.25 39.00 -24.39
C SER A 756 29.30 39.92 -25.61
N ASP A 757 28.70 39.51 -26.73
CA ASP A 757 28.63 40.29 -27.95
C ASP A 757 27.50 41.31 -27.81
N THR A 758 27.85 42.56 -27.57
CA THR A 758 26.88 43.63 -27.34
C THR A 758 26.12 44.04 -28.60
N ALA A 759 26.47 43.52 -29.78
CA ALA A 759 25.70 43.69 -31.01
C ALA A 759 24.80 42.48 -31.34
N ALA A 760 24.95 41.37 -30.60
CA ALA A 760 24.15 40.17 -30.80
C ALA A 760 22.72 40.35 -30.26
N THR A 761 21.75 39.72 -30.93
CA THR A 761 20.37 39.67 -30.43
C THR A 761 19.89 38.24 -30.32
N PHE A 762 19.14 37.94 -29.27
CA PHE A 762 18.40 36.67 -29.11
C PHE A 762 16.92 37.00 -29.04
N ARG A 763 16.11 36.39 -29.91
CA ARG A 763 14.72 36.78 -30.09
C ARG A 763 13.79 35.60 -29.89
N VAL A 764 12.79 35.82 -29.05
CA VAL A 764 11.65 34.93 -28.81
C VAL A 764 10.47 35.43 -29.65
N ASN A 765 10.02 34.60 -30.58
CA ASN A 765 8.97 34.98 -31.53
C ASN A 765 7.63 34.33 -31.20
N GLY A 766 6.56 35.11 -31.32
CA GLY A 766 5.18 34.60 -31.24
C GLY A 766 4.62 34.49 -29.82
N VAL A 767 5.00 35.37 -28.90
CA VAL A 767 4.36 35.44 -27.58
C VAL A 767 2.91 35.90 -27.78
N PRO A 768 1.90 35.14 -27.30
CA PRO A 768 0.50 35.41 -27.60
C PRO A 768 -0.02 36.65 -26.84
N ALA A 769 -1.03 37.31 -27.41
CA ALA A 769 -1.70 38.46 -26.79
C ALA A 769 -2.37 38.14 -25.44
N SER A 770 -2.61 36.85 -25.16
CA SER A 770 -3.19 36.39 -23.90
C SER A 770 -2.18 36.33 -22.75
N ALA A 771 -0.89 36.54 -23.01
CA ALA A 771 0.11 36.61 -21.97
C ALA A 771 -0.22 37.75 -20.99
N SER A 772 -0.14 37.49 -19.69
CA SER A 772 -0.32 38.48 -18.63
C SER A 772 0.94 38.70 -17.81
N SER A 773 1.85 37.71 -17.81
CA SER A 773 3.14 37.80 -17.16
C SER A 773 4.19 37.08 -17.99
N VAL A 774 5.33 37.72 -18.17
CA VAL A 774 6.53 37.12 -18.75
C VAL A 774 7.68 37.31 -17.77
N ARG A 775 8.30 36.22 -17.34
CA ARG A 775 9.43 36.25 -16.39
C ARG A 775 10.68 35.68 -17.05
N LEU A 776 11.74 36.47 -17.11
CA LEU A 776 13.06 36.06 -17.56
C LEU A 776 13.80 35.32 -16.44
N PHE A 777 14.31 34.13 -16.75
CA PHE A 777 15.20 33.35 -15.91
C PHE A 777 16.63 33.48 -16.45
N ALA A 778 17.57 33.86 -15.59
CA ALA A 778 18.96 34.04 -15.97
C ALA A 778 19.91 33.79 -14.81
N LYS A 779 21.20 33.66 -15.13
CA LYS A 779 22.27 33.65 -14.13
C LYS A 779 22.40 35.05 -13.50
N PRO A 780 22.68 35.17 -12.19
CA PRO A 780 22.87 36.47 -11.53
C PRO A 780 24.20 37.12 -11.91
N LYS A 781 24.37 37.48 -13.19
CA LYS A 781 25.61 38.04 -13.72
C LYS A 781 25.33 38.94 -14.91
N GLY A 782 25.95 40.12 -14.87
CA GLY A 782 25.98 41.06 -15.96
C GLY A 782 24.67 41.81 -16.16
N ILE A 783 24.57 42.51 -17.28
CA ILE A 783 23.45 43.37 -17.63
C ILE A 783 22.97 42.94 -19.01
N VAL A 784 21.68 42.64 -19.11
CA VAL A 784 20.98 42.37 -20.38
C VAL A 784 19.96 43.47 -20.60
N GLN A 785 19.71 43.85 -21.85
CA GLN A 785 18.58 44.69 -22.20
C GLN A 785 17.59 43.92 -23.06
N TYR A 786 16.30 44.27 -22.94
CA TYR A 786 15.26 43.67 -23.74
C TYR A 786 14.37 44.71 -24.42
N SER A 787 13.74 44.31 -25.53
CA SER A 787 12.79 45.11 -26.29
C SER A 787 11.58 44.26 -26.69
N THR A 788 10.39 44.85 -26.68
CA THR A 788 9.14 44.21 -27.15
C THR A 788 8.58 44.87 -28.43
N ASN A 789 9.24 45.90 -28.94
CA ASN A 789 8.80 46.69 -30.10
C ASN A 789 9.86 46.73 -31.22
N GLY A 790 10.62 45.65 -31.38
CA GLY A 790 11.58 45.51 -32.49
C GLY A 790 12.89 46.27 -32.31
N GLY A 791 13.26 46.58 -31.07
CA GLY A 791 14.50 47.30 -30.75
C GLY A 791 14.40 48.82 -30.84
N ALA A 792 13.17 49.37 -30.95
CA ALA A 792 12.96 50.81 -30.89
C ALA A 792 13.19 51.35 -29.46
N ASP A 793 12.68 50.64 -28.45
CA ASP A 793 12.93 50.92 -27.03
C ASP A 793 13.61 49.73 -26.35
N TRP A 794 14.60 50.02 -25.49
CA TRP A 794 15.35 49.03 -24.73
C TRP A 794 15.24 49.28 -23.23
N THR A 795 14.91 48.24 -22.48
CA THR A 795 14.90 48.25 -21.01
C THR A 795 16.04 47.40 -20.49
N GLN A 796 16.94 47.99 -19.68
CA GLN A 796 18.04 47.27 -19.05
C GLN A 796 17.59 46.53 -17.78
N ILE A 797 18.17 45.36 -17.57
CA ILE A 797 18.04 44.53 -16.38
C ILE A 797 19.45 44.22 -15.89
N ASP A 798 19.78 44.71 -14.70
CA ASP A 798 21.00 44.30 -14.01
C ASP A 798 20.76 42.94 -13.34
N LEU A 799 21.24 41.88 -13.99
CA LEU A 799 21.14 40.51 -13.48
C LEU A 799 22.07 40.29 -12.29
N SER A 800 23.14 41.09 -12.16
CA SER A 800 24.09 40.97 -11.03
C SER A 800 23.51 41.45 -9.70
N ALA A 801 22.39 42.18 -9.73
CA ALA A 801 21.67 42.60 -8.52
C ALA A 801 20.94 41.45 -7.80
N PHE A 802 20.82 40.28 -8.42
CA PHE A 802 20.17 39.10 -7.85
C PHE A 802 21.18 38.23 -7.11
N SER A 803 20.81 37.65 -5.97
CA SER A 803 21.69 36.81 -5.14
C SER A 803 21.71 35.33 -5.55
N ASN A 804 20.72 34.89 -6.33
CA ASN A 804 20.58 33.55 -6.89
C ASN A 804 20.03 33.69 -8.32
N VAL A 805 19.38 32.69 -8.92
CA VAL A 805 18.76 32.81 -10.25
C VAL A 805 17.99 34.11 -10.37
N ALA A 806 18.36 34.93 -11.35
CA ALA A 806 17.72 36.19 -11.65
C ALA A 806 16.36 35.89 -12.29
N ILE A 807 15.29 36.32 -11.64
CA ILE A 807 13.91 36.19 -12.11
C ILE A 807 13.33 37.59 -12.26
N ALA A 808 13.33 38.11 -13.49
CA ALA A 808 12.91 39.47 -13.79
C ALA A 808 11.60 39.48 -14.59
N THR A 809 10.61 40.24 -14.14
CA THR A 809 9.35 40.44 -14.88
C THR A 809 9.58 41.42 -16.03
N LEU A 810 9.13 41.04 -17.23
CA LEU A 810 9.22 41.84 -18.44
C LEU A 810 7.89 42.55 -18.74
N THR A 811 7.96 43.66 -19.45
CA THR A 811 6.77 44.35 -19.97
C THR A 811 5.99 43.45 -20.93
N VAL A 812 4.66 43.41 -20.77
CA VAL A 812 3.75 42.60 -21.58
C VAL A 812 2.84 43.51 -22.42
N PRO A 813 3.05 43.58 -23.74
CA PRO A 813 2.13 44.27 -24.66
C PRO A 813 0.73 43.64 -24.70
N THR A 814 -0.28 44.43 -25.07
CA THR A 814 -1.68 43.99 -25.19
C THR A 814 -1.98 43.18 -26.46
N THR A 815 -1.03 43.15 -27.40
CA THR A 815 -1.12 42.39 -28.67
C THR A 815 -0.03 41.34 -28.72
N ALA A 816 -0.14 40.37 -29.64
CA ALA A 816 0.91 39.38 -29.82
C ALA A 816 2.23 40.06 -30.21
N PHE A 817 3.34 39.59 -29.62
CA PHE A 817 4.60 40.32 -29.67
C PHE A 817 5.79 39.37 -29.72
N ASN A 818 6.96 39.95 -29.96
CA ASN A 818 8.24 39.25 -29.87
C ASN A 818 9.11 39.95 -28.82
N ILE A 819 10.09 39.24 -28.29
CA ILE A 819 11.01 39.79 -27.29
C ILE A 819 12.41 39.64 -27.82
N TRP A 820 13.16 40.73 -27.90
CA TRP A 820 14.57 40.75 -28.23
C TRP A 820 15.38 40.93 -26.95
N PHE A 821 16.46 40.17 -26.81
CA PHE A 821 17.46 40.31 -25.77
C PHE A 821 18.80 40.69 -26.39
N GLN A 822 19.51 41.62 -25.78
CA GLN A 822 20.84 42.06 -26.20
C GLN A 822 21.75 42.18 -24.96
N PRO A 823 22.96 41.61 -24.97
CA PRO A 823 23.93 41.78 -23.89
C PRO A 823 24.38 43.23 -23.81
N VAL A 824 24.43 43.81 -22.60
CA VAL A 824 25.16 45.06 -22.33
C VAL A 824 26.54 44.73 -21.76
N THR A 825 26.61 43.68 -20.93
CA THR A 825 27.85 43.03 -20.51
C THR A 825 27.72 41.51 -20.71
N SER A 826 28.70 40.72 -20.25
CA SER A 826 28.63 39.26 -20.35
C SER A 826 27.47 38.72 -19.51
N VAL A 827 26.53 38.04 -20.17
CA VAL A 827 25.31 37.47 -19.56
C VAL A 827 25.14 36.00 -19.92
N GLU A 828 24.36 35.30 -19.10
CA GLU A 828 23.91 33.93 -19.36
C GLU A 828 22.42 33.84 -19.01
N ILE A 829 21.58 33.58 -20.01
CA ILE A 829 20.12 33.58 -19.90
C ILE A 829 19.59 32.16 -20.13
N TYR A 830 18.56 31.77 -19.38
CA TYR A 830 18.06 30.39 -19.32
C TYR A 830 16.79 30.20 -20.15
N GLY A 831 15.82 31.10 -19.97
CA GLY A 831 14.53 30.99 -20.64
C GLY A 831 13.50 31.98 -20.10
N LEU A 832 12.27 31.84 -20.57
CA LEU A 832 11.11 32.61 -20.09
C LEU A 832 10.06 31.70 -19.48
N ASP A 833 9.30 32.21 -18.51
CA ASP A 833 8.01 31.64 -18.15
C ASP A 833 6.89 32.61 -18.55
N VAL A 834 5.99 32.14 -19.40
CA VAL A 834 4.86 32.93 -19.93
C VAL A 834 3.55 32.40 -19.35
N GLN A 835 2.85 33.27 -18.64
CA GLN A 835 1.61 32.98 -17.91
C GLN A 835 0.44 33.77 -18.49
N THR A 836 -0.77 33.29 -18.25
CA THR A 836 -2.01 34.07 -18.42
C THR A 836 -2.67 34.29 -17.07
N THR A 837 -3.62 35.23 -16.99
CA THR A 837 -4.49 35.43 -15.80
C THR A 837 -5.60 34.39 -15.71
N THR A 838 -5.80 33.60 -16.76
CA THR A 838 -6.86 32.60 -16.86
C THR A 838 -6.47 31.33 -16.13
N ASP A 839 -7.44 30.76 -15.42
CA ASP A 839 -7.32 29.42 -14.87
C ASP A 839 -7.28 28.35 -15.98
N GLY A 840 -6.60 27.24 -15.68
CA GLY A 840 -6.46 26.13 -16.62
C GLY A 840 -5.18 25.34 -16.41
N VAL A 841 -4.61 24.83 -17.49
CA VAL A 841 -3.40 24.02 -17.46
C VAL A 841 -2.24 24.81 -18.08
N ARG A 842 -1.10 24.84 -17.38
CA ARG A 842 0.17 25.35 -17.90
C ARG A 842 1.22 24.25 -17.80
N CYS A 843 1.85 23.92 -18.92
CA CYS A 843 2.84 22.86 -18.99
C CYS A 843 4.24 23.42 -19.25
N HIS A 844 5.24 22.86 -18.60
CA HIS A 844 6.66 23.21 -18.77
C HIS A 844 7.39 22.01 -19.38
N LYS A 845 7.99 22.21 -20.55
CA LYS A 845 8.78 21.19 -21.24
C LYS A 845 10.24 21.32 -20.84
N LEU A 846 10.64 20.60 -19.81
CA LEU A 846 12.00 20.60 -19.26
C LEU A 846 12.78 19.42 -19.85
N GLY A 847 12.89 19.39 -21.18
CA GLY A 847 13.57 18.31 -21.91
C GLY A 847 14.86 18.79 -22.55
N ALA A 848 15.95 18.03 -22.40
CA ALA A 848 17.21 18.27 -23.10
C ALA A 848 17.57 17.04 -23.95
N THR A 849 17.68 17.21 -25.27
CA THR A 849 17.93 16.08 -26.18
C THR A 849 19.30 15.45 -25.90
N GLY A 850 19.37 14.11 -25.88
CA GLY A 850 20.60 13.40 -25.55
C GLY A 850 20.99 13.39 -24.06
N SER A 851 20.24 14.07 -23.18
CA SER A 851 20.54 14.06 -21.74
C SER A 851 20.25 12.71 -21.08
N SER A 852 21.03 12.36 -20.06
CA SER A 852 20.84 11.19 -19.20
C SER A 852 20.34 11.56 -17.80
N ALA A 853 19.77 10.61 -17.06
CA ALA A 853 19.37 10.85 -15.68
C ALA A 853 20.56 11.28 -14.79
N GLN A 854 21.77 10.80 -15.09
CA GLN A 854 22.99 11.22 -14.40
C GLN A 854 23.28 12.71 -14.56
N GLN A 855 23.15 13.25 -15.78
CA GLN A 855 23.38 14.67 -16.03
C GLN A 855 22.35 15.52 -15.29
N TRP A 856 21.08 15.10 -15.29
CA TRP A 856 20.04 15.74 -14.48
C TRP A 856 20.37 15.69 -12.99
N ALA A 857 20.70 14.52 -12.45
CA ALA A 857 21.06 14.36 -11.03
C ALA A 857 22.22 15.27 -10.59
N ALA A 858 23.18 15.55 -11.48
CA ALA A 858 24.28 16.47 -11.21
C ALA A 858 23.83 17.95 -11.09
N GLN A 859 22.77 18.35 -11.81
CA GLN A 859 22.28 19.74 -11.83
C GLN A 859 21.15 20.00 -10.84
N VAL A 860 20.22 19.05 -10.65
CA VAL A 860 19.02 19.25 -9.79
C VAL A 860 19.35 19.47 -8.31
N THR A 861 20.55 19.07 -7.87
CA THR A 861 21.02 19.27 -6.49
C THR A 861 21.53 20.69 -6.24
N LYS A 862 21.68 21.52 -7.28
CA LYS A 862 22.14 22.90 -7.14
C LYS A 862 21.01 23.82 -6.66
N ALA A 863 21.35 24.77 -5.79
CA ALA A 863 20.39 25.74 -5.25
C ALA A 863 19.71 26.56 -6.36
N ALA A 864 20.45 26.90 -7.43
CA ALA A 864 19.91 27.62 -8.56
C ALA A 864 18.82 26.83 -9.32
N TRP A 865 19.02 25.52 -9.48
CA TRP A 865 18.01 24.66 -10.09
C TRP A 865 16.75 24.60 -9.22
N GLN A 866 16.91 24.41 -7.91
CA GLN A 866 15.79 24.38 -6.96
C GLN A 866 15.00 25.69 -7.00
N THR A 867 15.68 26.85 -6.97
CA THR A 867 15.05 28.17 -7.11
C THR A 867 14.30 28.31 -8.44
N SER A 868 14.88 27.82 -9.54
CA SER A 868 14.21 27.83 -10.85
C SER A 868 12.92 27.01 -10.84
N LEU A 869 12.96 25.78 -10.31
CA LEU A 869 11.77 24.92 -10.26
C LEU A 869 10.71 25.48 -9.30
N THR A 870 11.10 25.96 -8.12
CA THR A 870 10.18 26.59 -7.16
C THR A 870 9.47 27.80 -7.79
N ALA A 871 10.18 28.60 -8.57
CA ALA A 871 9.57 29.74 -9.25
C ALA A 871 8.58 29.35 -10.35
N LEU A 872 8.79 28.22 -11.04
CA LEU A 872 7.82 27.66 -11.97
C LEU A 872 6.57 27.11 -11.25
N ALA A 873 6.74 26.68 -9.99
CA ALA A 873 5.68 26.19 -9.10
C ALA A 873 4.82 25.04 -9.67
N PRO A 874 5.43 23.94 -10.16
CA PRO A 874 4.67 22.78 -10.63
C PRO A 874 3.87 22.12 -9.51
N ASN A 875 2.69 21.62 -9.87
CA ASN A 875 1.85 20.71 -9.08
C ASN A 875 2.06 19.25 -9.46
N LEU A 876 2.58 18.99 -10.66
CA LEU A 876 3.00 17.68 -11.14
C LEU A 876 4.37 17.80 -11.80
N VAL A 877 5.31 16.96 -11.38
CA VAL A 877 6.57 16.75 -12.10
C VAL A 877 6.60 15.33 -12.65
N THR A 878 6.76 15.21 -13.97
CA THR A 878 7.01 13.91 -14.60
C THR A 878 8.49 13.74 -14.88
N ILE A 879 9.01 12.53 -14.69
CA ILE A 879 10.40 12.17 -15.00
C ILE A 879 10.37 11.04 -16.04
N LEU A 880 10.90 11.28 -17.24
CA LEU A 880 10.99 10.30 -18.31
C LEU A 880 12.42 10.26 -18.86
N HIS A 881 13.20 9.29 -18.36
CA HIS A 881 14.58 9.01 -18.76
C HIS A 881 14.79 7.50 -18.93
N GLY A 882 15.92 7.13 -19.54
CA GLY A 882 16.29 5.74 -19.77
C GLY A 882 16.92 5.52 -21.14
N THR A 883 16.55 6.30 -22.15
CA THR A 883 17.01 6.09 -23.54
C THR A 883 18.52 6.31 -23.70
N ASN A 884 19.03 7.44 -23.23
CA ASN A 884 20.47 7.75 -23.31
C ASN A 884 21.28 7.03 -22.22
N ASP A 885 20.67 6.75 -21.07
CA ASP A 885 21.25 5.91 -20.02
C ASP A 885 21.49 4.49 -20.53
N GLN A 886 20.55 3.94 -21.30
CA GLN A 886 20.67 2.65 -21.96
C GLN A 886 21.76 2.67 -23.05
N THR A 887 21.83 3.75 -23.83
CA THR A 887 22.89 3.96 -24.85
C THR A 887 24.28 3.92 -24.24
N SER A 888 24.45 4.56 -23.08
CA SER A 888 25.72 4.57 -22.34
C SER A 888 25.93 3.33 -21.47
N SER A 889 25.03 2.35 -21.54
CA SER A 889 25.04 1.12 -20.72
C SER A 889 25.18 1.42 -19.23
N ARG A 890 24.52 2.49 -18.76
CA ARG A 890 24.56 2.91 -17.37
C ARG A 890 24.12 1.75 -16.47
N ASN A 891 24.84 1.50 -15.38
CA ASN A 891 24.43 0.43 -14.46
C ASN A 891 23.01 0.71 -13.92
N PRO A 892 22.08 -0.27 -13.92
CA PRO A 892 20.71 -0.06 -13.44
C PRO A 892 20.63 0.49 -12.01
N SER A 893 21.46 0.01 -11.08
CA SER A 893 21.47 0.52 -9.71
C SER A 893 21.95 1.97 -9.62
N ALA A 894 22.89 2.37 -10.49
CA ALA A 894 23.34 3.75 -10.58
C ALA A 894 22.25 4.66 -11.18
N PHE A 895 21.59 4.21 -12.25
CA PHE A 895 20.43 4.90 -12.82
C PHE A 895 19.31 5.12 -11.79
N ALA A 896 18.98 4.08 -11.00
CA ALA A 896 18.02 4.19 -9.90
C ALA A 896 18.44 5.25 -8.85
N ALA A 897 19.72 5.37 -8.55
CA ALA A 897 20.24 6.39 -7.64
C ALA A 897 20.12 7.82 -8.22
N ASP A 898 20.27 8.00 -9.53
CA ASP A 898 20.04 9.29 -10.16
C ASP A 898 18.57 9.68 -10.11
N ILE A 899 17.67 8.75 -10.43
CA ILE A 899 16.22 8.98 -10.35
C ILE A 899 15.81 9.32 -8.90
N GLN A 900 16.37 8.62 -7.90
CA GLN A 900 16.19 8.98 -6.50
C GLN A 900 16.65 10.41 -6.20
N THR A 901 17.80 10.83 -6.74
CA THR A 901 18.33 12.18 -6.57
C THR A 901 17.38 13.22 -7.15
N ILE A 902 16.85 12.97 -8.34
CA ILE A 902 15.87 13.86 -9.01
C ILE A 902 14.57 13.94 -8.20
N ILE A 903 14.02 12.81 -7.74
CA ILE A 903 12.81 12.78 -6.88
C ILE A 903 13.04 13.61 -5.60
N THR A 904 14.18 13.42 -4.94
CA THR A 904 14.52 14.15 -3.71
C THR A 904 14.62 15.66 -3.97
N ALA A 905 15.28 16.07 -5.06
CA ALA A 905 15.41 17.48 -5.41
C ALA A 905 14.06 18.13 -5.74
N VAL A 906 13.19 17.44 -6.48
CA VAL A 906 11.83 17.92 -6.78
C VAL A 906 11.03 18.13 -5.49
N ARG A 907 11.04 17.15 -4.58
CA ARG A 907 10.33 17.26 -3.29
C ARG A 907 10.87 18.37 -2.40
N ALA A 908 12.17 18.63 -2.45
CA ALA A 908 12.78 19.73 -1.72
C ALA A 908 12.35 21.09 -2.29
N ALA A 909 12.33 21.24 -3.62
CA ALA A 909 11.96 22.49 -4.28
C ALA A 909 10.45 22.77 -4.26
N CYS A 910 9.62 21.73 -4.40
CA CYS A 910 8.16 21.82 -4.52
C CYS A 910 7.47 20.70 -3.71
N PRO A 911 7.36 20.82 -2.37
CA PRO A 911 6.82 19.76 -1.51
C PRO A 911 5.37 19.36 -1.79
N LEU A 912 4.57 20.25 -2.39
CA LEU A 912 3.19 20.00 -2.78
C LEU A 912 3.05 19.42 -4.20
N SER A 913 4.15 19.30 -4.94
CA SER A 913 4.10 18.70 -6.27
C SER A 913 3.99 17.18 -6.15
N ASP A 914 3.03 16.62 -6.88
CA ASP A 914 3.02 15.21 -7.19
C ASP A 914 4.22 14.86 -8.09
N VAL A 915 4.68 13.61 -8.00
CA VAL A 915 5.78 13.09 -8.83
C VAL A 915 5.33 11.81 -9.52
N LEU A 916 5.49 11.78 -10.84
CA LEU A 916 5.24 10.62 -11.69
C LEU A 916 6.53 10.25 -12.44
N VAL A 917 7.05 9.05 -12.20
CA VAL A 917 8.18 8.52 -12.95
C VAL A 917 7.67 7.57 -14.03
N MET A 918 8.02 7.84 -15.28
CA MET A 918 7.71 6.99 -16.41
C MET A 918 8.98 6.38 -16.99
N MET A 919 8.94 5.08 -17.22
CA MET A 919 9.99 4.37 -17.93
C MET A 919 9.61 4.23 -19.41
N PRO A 920 10.47 4.62 -20.36
CA PRO A 920 10.19 4.41 -21.77
C PRO A 920 10.07 2.92 -22.10
N ALA A 921 9.40 2.62 -23.22
CA ALA A 921 9.44 1.27 -23.79
C ALA A 921 10.83 0.95 -24.35
N GLU A 922 11.14 -0.33 -24.52
CA GLU A 922 12.39 -0.79 -25.11
C GLU A 922 12.57 -0.21 -26.52
N ASN A 923 13.73 0.36 -26.80
CA ASN A 923 14.02 0.87 -28.14
C ASN A 923 14.68 -0.23 -28.99
N GLN A 924 14.77 -0.01 -30.30
CA GLN A 924 15.25 -1.01 -31.26
C GLN A 924 16.78 -0.97 -31.45
N ARG A 925 17.52 -0.20 -30.66
CA ARG A 925 18.98 -0.28 -30.68
C ARG A 925 19.42 -1.59 -30.02
N ASN A 926 20.56 -2.11 -30.47
CA ASN A 926 21.23 -3.23 -29.80
C ASN A 926 21.93 -2.74 -28.53
N ASN A 927 21.17 -2.55 -27.46
CA ASN A 927 21.68 -2.06 -26.19
C ASN A 927 22.15 -3.22 -25.29
N ALA A 928 23.21 -3.00 -24.52
CA ALA A 928 23.75 -4.02 -23.62
C ALA A 928 22.86 -4.30 -22.40
N VAL A 929 22.05 -3.32 -21.99
CA VAL A 929 21.14 -3.44 -20.84
C VAL A 929 19.71 -3.20 -21.33
N PRO A 930 18.77 -4.13 -21.12
CA PRO A 930 17.39 -3.94 -21.55
C PRO A 930 16.66 -2.90 -20.68
N MET A 931 15.71 -2.18 -21.26
CA MET A 931 14.91 -1.16 -20.58
C MET A 931 14.15 -1.74 -19.38
N ALA A 932 13.75 -3.00 -19.46
CA ALA A 932 13.13 -3.75 -18.36
C ALA A 932 14.03 -3.81 -17.09
N ALA A 933 15.35 -3.86 -17.25
CA ALA A 933 16.28 -3.86 -16.12
C ALA A 933 16.29 -2.51 -15.40
N TYR A 934 16.25 -1.39 -16.15
CA TYR A 934 16.09 -0.05 -15.58
C TYR A 934 14.71 0.13 -14.94
N ALA A 935 13.65 -0.32 -15.61
CA ALA A 935 12.29 -0.16 -15.12
C ALA A 935 12.07 -0.90 -13.79
N SER A 936 12.65 -2.09 -13.64
CA SER A 936 12.56 -2.84 -12.39
C SER A 936 13.15 -2.09 -11.20
N VAL A 937 14.36 -1.55 -11.34
CA VAL A 937 15.04 -0.87 -10.21
C VAL A 937 14.44 0.49 -9.91
N VAL A 938 13.93 1.20 -10.92
CA VAL A 938 13.23 2.49 -10.72
C VAL A 938 11.87 2.29 -10.08
N ARG A 939 11.14 1.22 -10.40
CA ARG A 939 9.90 0.86 -9.72
C ARG A 939 10.11 0.72 -8.21
N ASP A 940 11.19 0.07 -7.80
CA ASP A 940 11.52 -0.10 -6.37
C ASP A 940 11.85 1.23 -5.69
N VAL A 941 12.56 2.13 -6.38
CA VAL A 941 12.77 3.51 -5.91
C VAL A 941 11.43 4.23 -5.73
N CYS A 942 10.53 4.15 -6.71
CA CYS A 942 9.24 4.82 -6.66
C CYS A 942 8.34 4.26 -5.54
N ALA A 943 8.33 2.94 -5.35
CA ALA A 943 7.64 2.26 -4.26
C ALA A 943 8.13 2.76 -2.88
N LYS A 944 9.45 2.80 -2.68
CA LYS A 944 10.07 3.29 -1.42
C LYS A 944 9.72 4.75 -1.15
N ASN A 945 9.70 5.58 -2.19
CA ASN A 945 9.40 6.99 -2.07
C ASN A 945 7.90 7.30 -2.01
N LYS A 946 7.01 6.33 -2.26
CA LYS A 946 5.56 6.55 -2.41
C LYS A 946 5.27 7.61 -3.47
N VAL A 947 5.90 7.50 -4.63
CA VAL A 947 5.60 8.30 -5.83
C VAL A 947 5.01 7.39 -6.91
N ALA A 948 4.24 7.97 -7.83
CA ALA A 948 3.63 7.23 -8.92
C ALA A 948 4.70 6.74 -9.91
N PHE A 949 4.53 5.52 -10.40
CA PHE A 949 5.39 4.93 -11.41
C PHE A 949 4.56 4.30 -12.52
N HIS A 950 5.03 4.44 -13.76
CA HIS A 950 4.46 3.75 -14.90
C HIS A 950 5.52 3.23 -15.88
N ASN A 951 5.39 1.98 -16.34
CA ASN A 951 6.22 1.40 -17.38
C ASN A 951 5.49 1.41 -18.72
N LEU A 952 5.97 2.23 -19.67
CA LEU A 952 5.34 2.42 -20.97
C LEU A 952 5.45 1.21 -21.89
N GLN A 953 6.29 0.21 -21.58
CA GLN A 953 6.35 -1.03 -22.36
C GLN A 953 4.94 -1.62 -22.56
N ALA A 954 4.13 -1.65 -21.50
CA ALA A 954 2.76 -2.20 -21.53
C ALA A 954 1.80 -1.43 -22.45
N ASN A 955 2.12 -0.19 -22.83
CA ASN A 955 1.29 0.62 -23.73
C ASN A 955 1.71 0.48 -25.20
N TYR A 956 2.96 0.11 -25.46
CA TYR A 956 3.49 -0.06 -26.81
C TYR A 956 3.32 -1.50 -27.33
N GLY A 957 3.66 -2.50 -26.51
CA GLY A 957 3.61 -3.91 -26.88
C GLY A 957 4.52 -4.77 -26.00
N ASP A 958 4.54 -6.07 -26.22
CA ASP A 958 5.34 -7.00 -25.42
C ASP A 958 6.81 -6.94 -25.83
N ALA A 959 7.11 -6.60 -27.09
CA ALA A 959 8.48 -6.52 -27.60
C ALA A 959 8.67 -5.40 -28.65
N PRO A 960 9.92 -4.91 -28.86
CA PRO A 960 10.22 -3.89 -29.87
C PRO A 960 9.66 -4.12 -31.28
N PRO A 961 9.61 -5.36 -31.81
CA PRO A 961 9.00 -5.62 -33.11
C PRO A 961 7.50 -5.27 -33.20
N ASP A 962 6.78 -5.21 -32.09
CA ASP A 962 5.33 -4.90 -32.07
C ASP A 962 5.04 -3.46 -32.47
N TYR A 963 6.01 -2.56 -32.28
CA TYR A 963 5.90 -1.13 -32.50
C TYR A 963 7.06 -0.55 -33.33
N ALA A 964 7.85 -1.42 -33.96
CA ALA A 964 8.97 -1.05 -34.81
C ALA A 964 8.50 -0.23 -36.03
N SER A 965 9.40 0.55 -36.64
CA SER A 965 9.07 1.36 -37.84
C SER A 965 8.58 0.52 -39.02
N THR A 966 8.94 -0.77 -39.05
CA THR A 966 8.52 -1.76 -40.05
C THR A 966 7.29 -2.57 -39.63
N SER A 967 6.78 -2.37 -38.41
CA SER A 967 5.62 -3.10 -37.89
C SER A 967 4.29 -2.52 -38.39
N GLN A 968 3.19 -3.25 -38.17
CA GLN A 968 1.85 -2.72 -38.44
C GLN A 968 1.48 -1.53 -37.53
N ARG A 969 2.09 -1.44 -36.35
CA ARG A 969 1.99 -0.28 -35.46
C ARG A 969 3.30 0.49 -35.54
N ALA A 970 3.56 1.13 -36.67
CA ALA A 970 4.82 1.84 -36.97
C ALA A 970 5.07 3.09 -36.09
N TRP A 971 4.97 2.94 -34.77
CA TRP A 971 4.98 3.99 -33.76
C TRP A 971 6.38 4.47 -33.41
N PHE A 972 7.43 3.73 -33.78
CA PHE A 972 8.80 4.22 -33.72
C PHE A 972 9.29 4.69 -35.09
N ASN A 973 10.18 5.67 -35.06
CA ASN A 973 10.88 6.16 -36.24
C ASN A 973 11.86 5.09 -36.75
N VAL A 974 12.25 5.20 -38.02
CA VAL A 974 13.27 4.35 -38.66
C VAL A 974 14.64 4.42 -37.96
N ASP A 975 14.89 5.45 -37.15
CA ASP A 975 16.06 5.53 -36.30
C ASP A 975 16.10 4.49 -35.17
N GLY A 976 14.97 3.82 -34.90
CA GLY A 976 14.84 2.75 -33.91
C GLY A 976 14.87 3.24 -32.46
N ILE A 977 14.74 4.55 -32.22
CA ILE A 977 15.01 5.17 -30.91
C ILE A 977 13.80 5.93 -30.40
N HIS A 978 13.17 6.66 -31.31
CA HIS A 978 12.21 7.67 -30.96
C HIS A 978 10.80 7.27 -31.39
N PRO A 979 9.78 7.57 -30.57
CA PRO A 979 8.41 7.57 -31.03
C PRO A 979 8.26 8.53 -32.21
N ASP A 980 7.64 8.08 -33.29
CA ASP A 980 7.48 8.87 -34.50
C ASP A 980 6.24 9.76 -34.40
N PRO A 981 6.38 11.11 -34.42
CA PRO A 981 5.23 12.00 -34.45
C PRO A 981 4.33 11.78 -35.67
N ALA A 982 4.88 11.35 -36.82
CA ALA A 982 4.13 11.21 -38.07
C ALA A 982 3.10 10.07 -38.03
N THR A 983 3.35 9.03 -37.23
CA THR A 983 2.48 7.84 -37.11
C THR A 983 1.71 7.80 -35.79
N GLY A 984 1.75 8.89 -35.02
CA GLY A 984 1.13 8.95 -33.70
C GLY A 984 1.86 8.13 -32.64
N GLY A 985 3.16 7.90 -32.81
CA GLY A 985 3.99 7.14 -31.88
C GLY A 985 3.99 7.66 -30.45
N GLY A 986 3.64 8.93 -30.24
CA GLY A 986 3.44 9.56 -28.93
C GLY A 986 2.16 9.25 -28.21
N LEU A 987 1.13 8.82 -28.93
CA LEU A 987 -0.22 8.63 -28.39
C LEU A 987 -0.31 7.58 -27.28
N PRO A 988 0.45 6.47 -27.29
CA PRO A 988 0.50 5.55 -26.15
C PRO A 988 0.97 6.22 -24.85
N ILE A 989 1.93 7.14 -24.93
CA ILE A 989 2.42 7.91 -23.77
C ILE A 989 1.34 8.86 -23.27
N VAL A 990 0.69 9.58 -24.18
CA VAL A 990 -0.40 10.51 -23.84
C VAL A 990 -1.57 9.76 -23.22
N ALA A 991 -1.99 8.62 -23.79
CA ALA A 991 -3.06 7.79 -23.26
C ALA A 991 -2.74 7.28 -21.84
N ALA A 992 -1.50 6.84 -21.62
CA ALA A 992 -1.04 6.45 -20.29
C ALA A 992 -1.09 7.63 -19.30
N MET A 993 -0.57 8.79 -19.69
CA MET A 993 -0.60 10.02 -18.89
C MET A 993 -2.02 10.41 -18.53
N MET A 994 -2.94 10.49 -19.50
CA MET A 994 -4.35 10.84 -19.26
C MET A 994 -5.00 9.86 -18.27
N LYS A 995 -4.79 8.55 -18.44
CA LYS A 995 -5.33 7.53 -17.52
C LYS A 995 -4.80 7.65 -16.09
N LEU A 996 -3.59 8.19 -15.91
CA LEU A 996 -2.99 8.36 -14.59
C LEU A 996 -3.45 9.65 -13.90
N VAL A 997 -3.75 10.70 -14.67
CA VAL A 997 -4.09 12.03 -14.14
C VAL A 997 -5.59 12.35 -14.15
N GLU A 998 -6.41 11.62 -14.90
CA GLU A 998 -7.89 11.77 -14.94
C GLU A 998 -8.62 10.76 -14.07
#